data_AF-A0A061R9P9-F1
#
_entry.id   AF-A0A061R9P9-F1
#
_cell.length_a   1.000
_cell.length_b   1.000
_cell.length_c   1.000
_cell.angle_alpha   90.00
_cell.angle_beta   90.00
_cell.angle_gamma   90.00
#
_symmetry.space_group_name_H-M   'P 1'
#
loop_
_entity.id
_entity.type
_entity.pdbx_description
1 polymer ?
#
loop_
_entity_poly.entity_id
_entity_poly.type
_entity_poly.pdbx_seq_one_letter_code
_entity_poly.pdbx_strand_id
1 'polypeptide(L)'
;MHYRVSTKIQKKLDCNLLVVTSHHVILCQERKLQLYGFNGVKEREWVLESIIRYIKVVGGPEGREGLLVGLKSGQIFKIFVDNPFPISLIRHSASIRCLDLSASRNKLAVVDENTSVFIYHLISKELLFEDRNCNSVAWNTEFEDMFCYSGNGMLSIKTGDFPLHQQKLQGFVVGFKGSKIFCLHYVCMQTIDVPQGASLYRYVEKKNFDQAYKTACLGVTEGDWRLLAMEALQNMSLDIARKAFIRVRDMRYIDLLNAIEVGQKEGQNQNIFKAQIAAYQGKYEEAAKLYAKAGAIEKAMEMFGDLKQFEAAKRWAEEYAKEKGDSTQVEDLINRQAEWSEEVNDFEAAADMYIKAKKFDRAIAIIGRHGWYAKLAEIVTMLQATDTKALQMCAQIFRKGGQHELAKEVYIKLQDHRSLIQLHVEHGRWDDAFLLLKTHPEFKDEVYLPRAQWLAAHDMFDEARVAFREAGRPDRAIRMLEQLTHNAVLESRFSDAAHYYFLLAMENLQDVKSPPSSMVYSDRRAFQRFQDCYDKCEIYYAYELIYRASSDAFSSIYAGTLFNAARFLLMRLMNREAPMGVSMVKLVHMLAKQSEVMEAYKLARFAYDKLQGLRVSPEWQSDIDLSIVLVRAKPFSDKDEMLPVCWRCGTTNALLNPQGDFCFNCGSAFHRSFLTFEHLPLVEFELEDGIGDAEAISLLEQEPGEHGSPKPKSKPRHDDNNADVLQLDTVDQDVMAQMEMMEDPWQGQMMIPNQPIRANRHMLKNIHRSEVIIRMWPNTLISHQYFRIMDPDMPACIGPCGHFYEQDEYEMAALEKDEAPLSRTKLDSQGEVANSAEADPNACFTSHAQAAPNPI
;
A
#
# COMPACT_ATOMS: atom_id res chain seq x y z
N MET A 1 17.26 3.48 6.26
CA MET A 1 18.36 4.18 5.56
C MET A 1 18.84 3.27 4.44
N HIS A 2 18.65 3.65 3.17
CA HIS A 2 19.30 2.96 2.05
C HIS A 2 20.69 3.56 1.89
N TYR A 3 21.72 2.77 2.18
CA TYR A 3 23.11 3.18 1.96
C TYR A 3 23.43 3.08 0.47
N ARG A 4 23.97 4.15 -0.12
CA ARG A 4 24.50 4.17 -1.49
C ARG A 4 26.01 4.33 -1.41
N VAL A 5 26.74 3.53 -2.18
CA VAL A 5 28.19 3.68 -2.32
C VAL A 5 28.47 5.03 -2.98
N SER A 6 29.20 5.92 -2.29
CA SER A 6 29.61 7.21 -2.83
C SER A 6 30.85 7.10 -3.71
N THR A 7 31.93 6.52 -3.17
CA THR A 7 33.21 6.36 -3.87
C THR A 7 33.92 5.09 -3.39
N LYS A 8 34.73 4.47 -4.27
CA LYS A 8 35.53 3.29 -3.94
C LYS A 8 36.99 3.54 -4.30
N ILE A 9 37.85 3.54 -3.29
CA ILE A 9 39.30 3.67 -3.47
C ILE A 9 39.87 2.30 -3.82
N GLN A 10 40.29 2.10 -5.08
CA GLN A 10 40.87 0.84 -5.58
C GLN A 10 42.36 0.71 -5.20
N LYS A 11 42.69 0.89 -3.92
CA LYS A 11 44.05 0.72 -3.38
C LYS A 11 43.98 0.03 -2.04
N LYS A 12 44.92 -0.89 -1.78
CA LYS A 12 45.11 -1.46 -0.45
C LYS A 12 45.84 -0.45 0.41
N LEU A 13 45.14 0.09 1.41
CA LEU A 13 45.65 1.12 2.32
C LEU A 13 45.75 0.54 3.73
N ASP A 14 46.96 0.20 4.17
CA ASP A 14 47.20 -0.33 5.50
C ASP A 14 47.33 0.83 6.50
N CYS A 15 46.66 0.74 7.66
CA CYS A 15 46.73 1.77 8.71
C CYS A 15 46.46 1.18 10.11
N ASN A 16 47.00 1.83 11.14
CA ASN A 16 46.71 1.50 12.54
C ASN A 16 45.39 2.14 12.98
N LEU A 17 45.17 3.39 12.59
CA LEU A 17 43.96 4.16 12.87
C LEU A 17 43.51 4.85 11.59
N LEU A 18 42.20 4.91 11.42
CA LEU A 18 41.52 5.52 10.28
C LEU A 18 40.55 6.56 10.82
N VAL A 19 40.62 7.78 10.28
CA VAL A 19 39.62 8.82 10.57
C VAL A 19 39.15 9.48 9.28
N VAL A 20 37.87 9.85 9.25
CA VAL A 20 37.23 10.45 8.08
C VAL A 20 36.85 11.89 8.40
N THR A 21 37.03 12.77 7.41
CA THR A 21 36.69 14.19 7.41
C THR A 21 35.74 14.48 6.24
N SER A 22 35.25 15.71 6.06
CA SER A 22 34.25 16.02 5.03
C SER A 22 34.70 15.71 3.59
N HIS A 23 35.99 15.84 3.28
CA HIS A 23 36.55 15.61 1.94
C HIS A 23 37.70 14.61 1.89
N HIS A 24 38.24 14.21 3.05
CA HIS A 24 39.47 13.43 3.12
C HIS A 24 39.37 12.26 4.10
N VAL A 25 40.20 11.27 3.84
CA VAL A 25 40.48 10.13 4.71
C VAL A 25 41.89 10.29 5.25
N ILE A 26 42.05 10.18 6.57
CA ILE A 26 43.34 10.29 7.24
C ILE A 26 43.76 8.93 7.77
N LEU A 27 44.91 8.47 7.30
CA LEU A 27 45.53 7.22 7.71
C LEU A 27 46.65 7.49 8.71
N CYS A 28 46.63 6.78 9.83
CA CYS A 28 47.73 6.76 10.77
C CYS A 28 48.59 5.51 10.58
N GLN A 29 49.89 5.71 10.44
CA GLN A 29 50.91 4.66 10.37
C GLN A 29 52.03 5.01 11.35
N GLU A 30 52.02 4.40 12.52
CA GLU A 30 53.00 4.65 13.60
C GLU A 30 53.21 6.15 13.94
N ARG A 31 54.20 6.80 13.32
CA ARG A 31 54.59 8.21 13.52
C ARG A 31 54.06 9.16 12.44
N LYS A 32 53.39 8.61 11.42
CA LYS A 32 52.98 9.31 10.20
C LYS A 32 51.47 9.42 10.11
N LEU A 33 50.99 10.62 9.78
CA LEU A 33 49.59 10.87 9.41
C LEU A 33 49.55 11.21 7.93
N GLN A 34 48.77 10.47 7.14
CA GLN A 34 48.65 10.68 5.70
C GLN A 34 47.22 11.09 5.35
N LEU A 35 47.07 12.22 4.65
CA LEU A 35 45.82 12.75 4.16
C LEU A 35 45.58 12.28 2.72
N TYR A 36 44.46 11.61 2.48
CA TYR A 36 44.02 11.17 1.16
C TYR A 36 42.68 11.81 0.82
N GLY A 37 42.52 12.32 -0.40
CA GLY A 37 41.18 12.62 -0.93
C GLY A 37 40.39 11.35 -1.21
N PHE A 38 39.06 11.43 -1.33
CA PHE A 38 38.21 10.27 -1.67
C PHE A 38 38.53 9.64 -3.05
N ASN A 39 39.26 10.35 -3.90
CA ASN A 39 39.76 9.86 -5.18
C ASN A 39 40.99 8.92 -5.01
N GLY A 40 41.49 8.72 -3.78
CA GLY A 40 42.66 7.89 -3.50
C GLY A 40 44.01 8.54 -3.82
N VAL A 41 44.03 9.87 -3.98
CA VAL A 41 45.24 10.69 -4.14
C VAL A 41 45.73 11.14 -2.78
N LYS A 42 47.01 10.95 -2.50
CA LYS A 42 47.67 11.43 -1.29
C LYS A 42 47.98 12.92 -1.44
N GLU A 43 47.41 13.74 -0.58
CA GLU A 43 47.60 15.19 -0.61
C GLU A 43 48.67 15.66 0.37
N ARG A 44 48.76 15.01 1.54
CA ARG A 44 49.67 15.46 2.60
C ARG A 44 50.15 14.32 3.50
N GLU A 45 51.31 14.53 4.11
CA GLU A 45 51.84 13.69 5.19
C GLU A 45 52.43 14.55 6.31
N TRP A 46 52.08 14.26 7.55
CA TRP A 46 52.72 14.80 8.74
C TRP A 46 53.55 13.70 9.42
N VAL A 47 54.79 14.01 9.77
CA VAL A 47 55.68 13.10 10.50
C VAL A 47 55.91 13.69 11.89
N LEU A 48 55.53 12.96 12.93
CA LEU A 48 55.64 13.39 14.32
C LEU A 48 56.83 12.72 15.02
N GLU A 49 57.31 13.32 16.11
CA GLU A 49 58.52 12.90 16.82
C GLU A 49 58.43 11.49 17.42
N SER A 50 57.22 11.06 17.78
CA SER A 50 56.94 9.80 18.48
C SER A 50 55.71 9.11 17.89
N ILE A 51 55.53 7.82 18.23
CA ILE A 51 54.38 7.01 17.80
C ILE A 51 53.07 7.66 18.27
N ILE A 52 52.11 7.74 17.37
CA ILE A 52 50.77 8.26 17.60
C ILE A 52 49.95 7.16 18.24
N ARG A 53 49.42 7.43 19.43
CA ARG A 53 48.58 6.49 20.19
C ARG A 53 47.09 6.77 20.03
N TYR A 54 46.71 8.04 19.87
CA TYR A 54 45.31 8.43 19.79
C TYR A 54 45.11 9.60 18.81
N ILE A 55 44.02 9.53 18.03
CA ILE A 55 43.62 10.57 17.07
C ILE A 55 42.12 10.78 17.18
N LYS A 56 41.69 12.04 17.21
CA LYS A 56 40.27 12.42 17.18
C LYS A 56 40.05 13.64 16.29
N VAL A 57 39.01 13.61 15.45
CA VAL A 57 38.54 14.80 14.72
C VAL A 57 37.73 15.67 15.68
N VAL A 58 38.11 16.93 15.79
CA VAL A 58 37.50 17.96 16.66
C VAL A 58 36.53 18.86 15.87
N GLY A 59 36.32 18.53 14.59
CA GLY A 59 35.49 19.29 13.66
C GLY A 59 36.12 20.63 13.23
N GLY A 60 35.38 21.38 12.41
CA GLY A 60 35.80 22.64 11.82
C GLY A 60 34.99 22.92 10.55
N PRO A 61 35.24 24.03 9.84
CA PRO A 61 34.65 24.23 8.53
C PRO A 61 35.16 23.17 7.55
N GLU A 62 34.35 22.81 6.56
CA GLU A 62 34.68 21.77 5.58
C GLU A 62 36.04 22.06 4.92
N GLY A 63 36.92 21.06 4.88
CA GLY A 63 38.28 21.19 4.36
C GLY A 63 39.29 21.85 5.32
N ARG A 64 38.86 22.37 6.47
CA ARG A 64 39.72 22.96 7.52
C ARG A 64 39.45 22.36 8.89
N GLU A 65 39.10 21.07 8.91
CA GLU A 65 38.80 20.35 10.14
C GLU A 65 40.05 20.20 11.02
N GLY A 66 39.85 20.27 12.33
CA GLY A 66 40.91 20.08 13.31
C GLY A 66 41.02 18.62 13.76
N LEU A 67 42.25 18.16 13.95
CA LEU A 67 42.63 16.86 14.49
C LEU A 67 43.36 17.07 15.81
N LEU A 68 43.02 16.27 16.81
CA LEU A 68 43.73 16.17 18.07
C LEU A 68 44.55 14.88 18.07
N VAL A 69 45.85 14.99 18.32
CA VAL A 69 46.80 13.89 18.20
C VAL A 69 47.58 13.73 19.51
N GLY A 70 47.55 12.53 20.07
CA GLY A 70 48.29 12.17 21.27
C GLY A 70 49.44 11.22 20.97
N LEU A 71 50.65 11.57 21.42
CA LEU A 71 51.86 10.78 21.22
C LEU A 71 52.23 9.91 22.43
N LYS A 72 52.99 8.84 22.17
CA LYS A 72 53.63 8.03 23.23
C LYS A 72 54.60 8.84 24.11
N SER A 73 55.17 9.93 23.59
CA SER A 73 56.04 10.84 24.35
C SER A 73 55.30 11.75 25.32
N GLY A 74 53.95 11.71 25.34
CA GLY A 74 53.12 12.60 26.15
C GLY A 74 52.85 13.97 25.54
N GLN A 75 53.40 14.28 24.35
CA GLN A 75 53.06 15.50 23.63
C GLN A 75 51.68 15.41 22.96
N ILE A 76 50.92 16.50 23.04
CA ILE A 76 49.60 16.64 22.43
C ILE A 76 49.65 17.72 21.35
N PHE A 77 49.26 17.36 20.14
CA PHE A 77 49.22 18.28 18.99
C PHE A 77 47.79 18.51 18.51
N LYS A 78 47.55 19.72 18.04
CA LYS A 78 46.38 20.10 17.24
C LYS A 78 46.83 20.37 15.81
N ILE A 79 46.28 19.63 14.86
CA ILE A 79 46.63 19.73 13.44
C ILE A 79 45.38 20.16 12.68
N PHE A 80 45.48 21.12 11.78
CA PHE A 80 44.39 21.43 10.87
C PHE A 80 44.65 20.80 9.51
N VAL A 81 43.62 20.28 8.86
CA VAL A 81 43.76 19.60 7.55
C VAL A 81 44.35 20.52 6.49
N ASP A 82 44.04 21.82 6.52
CA ASP A 82 44.56 22.84 5.61
C ASP A 82 45.98 23.31 5.95
N ASN A 83 46.42 23.17 7.20
CA ASN A 83 47.71 23.65 7.68
C ASN A 83 48.79 22.52 7.77
N PRO A 84 49.97 22.71 7.16
CA PRO A 84 51.06 21.73 7.27
C PRO A 84 51.73 21.68 8.65
N PHE A 85 51.58 22.70 9.50
CA PHE A 85 52.29 22.78 10.77
C PHE A 85 51.44 22.31 11.96
N PRO A 86 51.86 21.28 12.71
CA PRO A 86 51.18 20.84 13.92
C PRO A 86 51.41 21.82 15.08
N ILE A 87 50.34 22.18 15.80
CA ILE A 87 50.39 23.13 16.93
C ILE A 87 50.49 22.32 18.23
N SER A 88 51.56 22.50 19.01
CA SER A 88 51.71 21.85 20.31
C SER A 88 50.79 22.51 21.35
N LEU A 89 49.97 21.72 22.02
CA LEU A 89 49.06 22.21 23.08
C LEU A 89 49.71 22.07 24.46
N ILE A 90 49.95 20.83 24.89
CA ILE A 90 50.45 20.48 26.22
C ILE A 90 51.43 19.30 26.09
N ARG A 91 52.44 19.27 26.95
CA ARG A 91 53.34 18.14 27.15
C ARG A 91 53.02 17.48 28.48
N HIS A 92 52.38 16.33 28.43
CA HIS A 92 52.12 15.48 29.57
C HIS A 92 53.33 14.59 29.88
N SER A 93 53.45 14.13 31.13
CA SER A 93 54.60 13.35 31.61
C SER A 93 54.56 11.88 31.16
N ALA A 94 53.37 11.33 30.92
CA ALA A 94 53.16 9.95 30.51
C ALA A 94 52.59 9.85 29.07
N SER A 95 52.67 8.63 28.53
CA SER A 95 52.11 8.25 27.23
C SER A 95 50.59 8.43 27.22
N ILE A 96 50.05 8.96 26.12
CA ILE A 96 48.64 9.32 26.02
C ILE A 96 47.82 8.14 25.49
N ARG A 97 46.70 7.86 26.16
CA ARG A 97 45.75 6.81 25.81
C ARG A 97 44.50 7.34 25.13
N CYS A 98 43.91 8.42 25.65
CA CYS A 98 42.69 9.03 25.13
C CYS A 98 42.72 10.55 25.35
N LEU A 99 42.12 11.30 24.43
CA LEU A 99 42.08 12.77 24.48
C LEU A 99 40.72 13.28 24.04
N ASP A 100 40.27 14.37 24.66
CA ASP A 100 39.12 15.10 24.16
C ASP A 100 39.17 16.60 24.50
N LEU A 101 38.47 17.41 23.69
CA LEU A 101 38.36 18.85 23.88
C LEU A 101 36.94 19.25 24.25
N SER A 102 36.84 20.26 25.11
CA SER A 102 35.56 20.87 25.47
C SER A 102 34.93 21.60 24.27
N ALA A 103 33.63 21.89 24.37
CA ALA A 103 32.86 22.53 23.30
C ALA A 103 33.44 23.91 22.89
N SER A 104 33.90 24.70 23.86
CA SER A 104 34.57 25.99 23.63
C SER A 104 36.05 25.85 23.24
N ARG A 105 36.60 24.63 23.27
CA ARG A 105 38.00 24.29 22.97
C ARG A 105 39.01 24.98 23.91
N ASN A 106 38.60 25.29 25.14
CA ASN A 106 39.44 25.89 26.16
C ASN A 106 39.94 24.88 27.21
N LYS A 107 39.28 23.73 27.35
CA LYS A 107 39.67 22.66 28.29
C LYS A 107 40.03 21.40 27.52
N LEU A 108 41.09 20.72 27.96
CA LEU A 108 41.60 19.49 27.37
C LEU A 108 41.54 18.37 28.42
N ALA A 109 40.83 17.30 28.11
CA ALA A 109 40.85 16.07 28.90
C ALA A 109 41.87 15.10 28.33
N VAL A 110 42.70 14.53 29.20
CA VAL A 110 43.79 13.62 28.88
C VAL A 110 43.68 12.38 29.76
N VAL A 111 43.71 11.20 29.16
CA VAL A 111 43.89 9.94 29.88
C VAL A 111 45.25 9.37 29.52
N ASP A 112 46.04 9.05 30.55
CA ASP A 112 47.38 8.52 30.39
C ASP A 112 47.42 6.98 30.38
N GLU A 113 48.61 6.42 30.17
CA GLU A 113 48.86 4.97 30.22
C GLU A 113 48.78 4.40 31.65
N ASN A 114 48.93 5.25 32.68
CA ASN A 114 48.78 4.90 34.10
C ASN A 114 47.31 4.92 34.56
N THR A 115 46.36 4.93 33.63
CA THR A 115 44.92 4.94 33.86
C THR A 115 44.42 6.09 34.75
N SER A 116 45.01 7.28 34.60
CA SER A 116 44.59 8.51 35.28
C SER A 116 44.05 9.52 34.29
N VAL A 117 43.02 10.26 34.69
CA VAL A 117 42.40 11.34 33.90
C VAL A 117 42.86 12.69 34.44
N PHE A 118 43.25 13.58 33.53
CA PHE A 118 43.69 14.94 33.81
C PHE A 118 42.89 15.92 32.96
N ILE A 119 42.41 17.01 33.55
CA ILE A 119 41.81 18.12 32.80
C ILE A 119 42.67 19.35 32.92
N TYR A 120 43.13 19.86 31.78
CA TYR A 120 43.92 21.07 31.69
C TYR A 120 43.11 22.21 31.10
N HIS A 121 43.34 23.42 31.59
CA HIS A 121 42.93 24.64 30.90
C HIS A 121 44.01 25.03 29.87
N LEU A 122 43.64 25.18 28.61
CA LEU A 122 44.61 25.35 27.51
C LEU A 122 45.33 26.71 27.51
N ILE A 123 44.68 27.75 28.03
CA ILE A 123 45.25 29.11 28.06
C ILE A 123 46.22 29.26 29.23
N SER A 124 45.78 28.91 30.44
CA SER A 124 46.60 29.03 31.67
C SER A 124 47.56 27.85 31.88
N LYS A 125 47.32 26.72 31.20
CA LYS A 125 48.05 25.44 31.36
C LYS A 125 47.95 24.84 32.77
N GLU A 126 46.97 25.27 33.55
CA GLU A 126 46.72 24.76 34.91
C GLU A 126 45.90 23.46 34.86
N LEU A 127 46.15 22.59 35.84
CA LEU A 127 45.40 21.35 36.05
C LEU A 127 44.16 21.63 36.89
N LEU A 128 42.98 21.35 36.35
CA LEU A 128 41.68 21.59 36.98
C LEU A 128 41.13 20.38 37.73
N PHE A 129 41.42 19.17 37.26
CA PHE A 129 40.87 17.94 37.82
C PHE A 129 41.80 16.76 37.55
N GLU A 130 41.92 15.88 38.54
CA GLU A 130 42.65 14.61 38.47
C GLU A 130 41.82 13.50 39.13
N ASP A 131 41.72 12.35 38.47
CA ASP A 131 41.18 11.13 39.07
C ASP A 131 41.87 9.88 38.51
N ARG A 132 41.79 8.76 39.22
CA ARG A 132 42.42 7.48 38.88
C ARG A 132 41.41 6.48 38.32
N ASN A 133 41.91 5.36 37.79
CA ASN A 133 41.12 4.26 37.25
C ASN A 133 40.26 4.65 36.04
N CYS A 134 40.81 5.43 35.13
CA CYS A 134 40.19 5.86 33.88
C CYS A 134 40.87 5.21 32.66
N ASN A 135 40.06 4.76 31.70
CA ASN A 135 40.51 4.19 30.43
C ASN A 135 40.18 5.07 29.22
N SER A 136 39.07 5.80 29.25
CA SER A 136 38.65 6.72 28.18
C SER A 136 37.81 7.87 28.74
N VAL A 137 37.80 8.99 28.02
CA VAL A 137 37.13 10.24 28.41
C VAL A 137 36.42 10.87 27.21
N ALA A 138 35.29 11.53 27.45
CA ALA A 138 34.62 12.37 26.47
C ALA A 138 33.97 13.60 27.11
N TRP A 139 34.08 14.75 26.43
CA TRP A 139 33.36 15.98 26.78
C TRP A 139 31.96 15.97 26.20
N ASN A 140 31.03 16.60 26.91
CA ASN A 140 29.72 16.89 26.36
C ASN A 140 29.85 17.98 25.30
N THR A 141 29.38 17.68 24.09
CA THR A 141 29.41 18.60 22.95
C THR A 141 28.49 19.81 23.11
N GLU A 142 27.49 19.75 23.97
CA GLU A 142 26.51 20.84 24.19
C GLU A 142 26.74 21.62 25.49
N PHE A 143 27.43 21.03 26.48
CA PHE A 143 27.63 21.64 27.79
C PHE A 143 29.10 21.61 28.22
N GLU A 144 29.71 22.80 28.30
CA GLU A 144 31.15 22.99 28.49
C GLU A 144 31.70 22.35 29.78
N ASP A 145 30.96 22.43 30.88
CA ASP A 145 31.44 22.01 32.21
C ASP A 145 31.04 20.56 32.54
N MET A 146 30.71 19.75 31.54
CA MET A 146 30.29 18.37 31.73
C MET A 146 31.13 17.42 30.88
N PHE A 147 31.72 16.44 31.54
CA PHE A 147 32.47 15.36 30.89
C PHE A 147 32.17 14.05 31.59
N CYS A 148 32.43 12.96 30.88
CA CYS A 148 32.35 11.62 31.43
C CYS A 148 33.60 10.83 31.10
N TYR A 149 33.92 9.87 31.96
CA TYR A 149 35.02 8.95 31.76
C TYR A 149 34.65 7.57 32.27
N SER A 150 35.20 6.54 31.64
CA SER A 150 34.98 5.15 32.04
C SER A 150 36.27 4.47 32.46
N GLY A 151 36.19 3.64 33.49
CA GLY A 151 37.24 2.70 33.87
C GLY A 151 36.83 1.82 35.04
N ASN A 152 37.53 0.70 35.22
CA ASN A 152 37.22 -0.34 36.22
C ASN A 152 35.74 -0.79 36.25
N GLY A 153 35.08 -0.87 35.09
CA GLY A 153 33.66 -1.26 35.02
C GLY A 153 32.66 -0.20 35.52
N MET A 154 33.10 1.05 35.69
CA MET A 154 32.26 2.17 36.09
C MET A 154 32.37 3.33 35.09
N LEU A 155 31.23 3.98 34.86
CA LEU A 155 31.09 5.26 34.19
C LEU A 155 30.97 6.35 35.25
N SER A 156 31.86 7.32 35.16
CA SER A 156 31.92 8.47 36.05
C SER A 156 31.55 9.73 35.27
N ILE A 157 30.57 10.47 35.76
CA ILE A 157 30.06 11.71 35.15
C ILE A 157 30.32 12.85 36.12
N LYS A 158 30.99 13.89 35.63
CA LYS A 158 31.35 15.08 36.40
C LYS A 158 30.72 16.30 35.74
N THR A 159 30.03 17.09 36.56
CA THR A 159 29.36 18.33 36.16
C THR A 159 29.87 19.46 37.04
N GLY A 160 30.70 20.35 36.49
CA GLY A 160 31.31 21.46 37.23
C GLY A 160 31.95 21.01 38.55
N ASP A 161 31.69 21.76 39.62
CA ASP A 161 32.23 21.49 40.95
C ASP A 161 31.46 20.41 41.74
N PHE A 162 30.40 19.83 41.17
CA PHE A 162 29.55 18.90 41.89
C PHE A 162 30.19 17.54 42.11
N PRO A 163 29.80 16.79 43.16
CA PRO A 163 30.36 15.48 43.41
C PRO A 163 30.06 14.53 42.25
N LEU A 164 31.03 13.64 42.01
CA LEU A 164 31.04 12.69 40.91
C LEU A 164 29.84 11.75 40.99
N HIS A 165 29.17 11.53 39.85
CA HIS A 165 28.11 10.53 39.74
C HIS A 165 28.66 9.28 39.05
N GLN A 166 28.55 8.12 39.71
CA GLN A 166 29.08 6.86 39.21
C GLN A 166 27.96 5.86 38.92
N GLN A 167 28.05 5.19 37.77
CA GLN A 167 27.14 4.16 37.34
C GLN A 167 27.94 2.96 36.82
N LYS A 168 27.45 1.73 37.01
CA LYS A 168 28.11 0.55 36.45
C LYS A 168 27.99 0.56 34.93
N LEU A 169 29.13 0.39 34.24
CA LEU A 169 29.23 0.38 32.79
C LEU A 169 30.31 -0.60 32.36
N GLN A 170 30.00 -1.45 31.38
CA GLN A 170 31.02 -2.22 30.69
C GLN A 170 31.32 -1.60 29.33
N GLY A 171 32.59 -1.28 29.07
CA GLY A 171 33.04 -0.71 27.80
C GLY A 171 33.80 0.61 27.94
N PHE A 172 34.10 1.23 26.81
CA PHE A 172 34.81 2.50 26.70
C PHE A 172 33.84 3.60 26.24
N VAL A 173 33.85 4.74 26.92
CA VAL A 173 33.16 5.93 26.42
C VAL A 173 33.87 6.45 25.17
N VAL A 174 33.09 6.71 24.12
CA VAL A 174 33.57 7.24 22.82
C VAL A 174 33.06 8.66 22.57
N GLY A 175 31.88 9.01 23.08
CA GLY A 175 31.30 10.34 22.88
C GLY A 175 30.19 10.67 23.86
N PHE A 176 29.95 11.97 24.06
CA PHE A 176 28.90 12.51 24.90
C PHE A 176 28.21 13.66 24.18
N LYS A 177 26.91 13.53 23.93
CA LYS A 177 26.09 14.56 23.28
C LYS A 177 24.75 14.73 24.00
N GLY A 178 24.50 15.93 24.50
CA GLY A 178 23.26 16.27 25.21
C GLY A 178 23.11 15.39 26.45
N SER A 179 22.03 14.61 26.51
CA SER A 179 21.80 13.61 27.56
C SER A 179 22.35 12.21 27.27
N LYS A 180 22.96 11.97 26.09
CA LYS A 180 23.35 10.61 25.66
C LYS A 180 24.85 10.39 25.65
N ILE A 181 25.28 9.31 26.29
CA ILE A 181 26.66 8.82 26.25
C ILE A 181 26.72 7.61 25.32
N PHE A 182 27.70 7.60 24.42
CA PHE A 182 27.96 6.52 23.49
C PHE A 182 29.14 5.69 24.02
N CYS A 183 28.88 4.42 24.32
CA CYS A 183 29.85 3.49 24.85
C CYS A 183 30.09 2.34 23.88
N LEU A 184 31.35 2.03 23.62
CA LEU A 184 31.76 0.87 22.84
C LEU A 184 32.05 -0.30 23.77
N HIS A 185 31.28 -1.38 23.63
CA HIS A 185 31.48 -2.63 24.34
C HIS A 185 31.74 -3.76 23.33
N TYR A 186 32.97 -4.27 23.29
CA TYR A 186 33.46 -5.18 22.25
C TYR A 186 33.25 -4.63 20.83
N VAL A 187 32.21 -5.07 20.13
CA VAL A 187 31.86 -4.67 18.74
C VAL A 187 30.53 -3.89 18.69
N CYS A 188 29.84 -3.72 19.83
CA CYS A 188 28.54 -3.08 19.90
C CYS A 188 28.63 -1.66 20.49
N MET A 189 28.01 -0.69 19.81
CA MET A 189 27.82 0.67 20.34
C MET A 189 26.53 0.72 21.14
N GLN A 190 26.65 0.98 22.44
CA GLN A 190 25.54 1.17 23.37
C GLN A 190 25.32 2.66 23.64
N THR A 191 24.07 3.08 23.69
CA THR A 191 23.66 4.43 24.07
C THR A 191 23.10 4.43 25.47
N ILE A 192 23.60 5.31 26.33
CA ILE A 192 23.16 5.44 27.72
C ILE A 192 22.63 6.83 27.94
N ASP A 193 21.39 6.88 28.43
CA ASP A 193 20.75 8.13 28.80
C ASP A 193 21.16 8.51 30.22
N VAL A 194 21.72 9.72 30.34
CA VAL A 194 22.15 10.30 31.61
C VAL A 194 21.01 11.12 32.19
N PRO A 195 20.49 10.76 33.38
CA PRO A 195 19.49 11.59 34.06
C PRO A 195 20.13 12.88 34.54
N GLN A 196 19.76 14.01 33.93
CA GLN A 196 20.32 15.32 34.28
C GLN A 196 19.64 15.98 35.49
N GLY A 197 18.60 15.36 36.05
CA GLY A 197 17.86 15.88 37.20
C GLY A 197 18.77 16.16 38.41
N ALA A 198 19.67 15.24 38.77
CA ALA A 198 20.55 15.42 39.93
C ALA A 198 21.47 16.65 39.81
N SER A 199 21.98 16.93 38.61
CA SER A 199 22.77 18.14 38.33
C SER A 199 21.90 19.39 38.43
N LEU A 200 20.66 19.32 37.94
CA LEU A 200 19.69 20.40 38.01
C LEU A 200 19.36 20.78 39.46
N TYR A 201 18.98 19.80 40.30
CA TYR A 201 18.64 20.04 41.71
C TYR A 201 19.76 20.77 42.44
N ARG A 202 21.01 20.35 42.22
CA ARG A 202 22.18 20.98 42.83
C ARG A 202 22.40 22.43 42.36
N TYR A 203 22.11 22.75 41.09
CA TYR A 203 22.16 24.13 40.61
C TYR A 203 21.03 24.99 41.19
N VAL A 204 19.83 24.41 41.34
CA VAL A 204 18.67 25.07 41.95
C VAL A 204 18.90 25.36 43.44
N GLU A 205 19.45 24.41 44.20
CA GLU A 205 19.84 24.61 45.61
C GLU A 205 20.86 25.74 45.78
N LYS A 206 21.84 25.83 44.86
CA LYS A 206 22.81 26.94 44.81
C LYS A 206 22.23 28.26 44.29
N LYS A 207 20.95 28.30 43.92
CA LYS A 207 20.26 29.46 43.30
C LYS A 207 20.91 29.96 42.02
N ASN A 208 21.67 29.10 41.33
CA ASN A 208 22.27 29.44 40.04
C ASN A 208 21.35 28.97 38.91
N PHE A 209 20.31 29.76 38.67
CA PHE A 209 19.24 29.40 37.74
C PHE A 209 19.68 29.42 36.26
N ASP A 210 20.70 30.20 35.89
CA ASP A 210 21.20 30.25 34.51
C ASP A 210 21.86 28.93 34.10
N GLN A 211 22.70 28.37 34.98
CA GLN A 211 23.32 27.06 34.74
C GLN A 211 22.30 25.94 34.88
N ALA A 212 21.35 26.05 35.82
CA ALA A 212 20.23 25.13 35.93
C ALA A 212 19.44 25.06 34.61
N TYR A 213 19.10 26.21 34.01
CA TYR A 213 18.41 26.27 32.73
C TYR A 213 19.20 25.60 31.59
N LYS A 214 20.51 25.87 31.50
CA LYS A 214 21.37 25.22 30.49
C LYS A 214 21.43 23.70 30.69
N THR A 215 21.53 23.21 31.92
CA THR A 215 21.48 21.76 32.19
C THR A 215 20.12 21.15 31.87
N ALA A 216 19.03 21.88 32.13
CA ALA A 216 17.69 21.43 31.81
C ALA A 216 17.50 21.29 30.29
N CYS A 217 18.12 22.17 29.49
CA CYS A 217 18.07 22.11 28.03
C CYS A 217 18.70 20.85 27.43
N LEU A 218 19.62 20.17 28.13
CA LEU A 218 20.24 18.91 27.70
C LEU A 218 19.28 17.73 27.68
N GLY A 219 18.18 17.82 28.44
CA GLY A 219 17.19 16.77 28.58
C GLY A 219 16.95 16.42 30.05
N VAL A 220 16.00 17.11 30.66
CA VAL A 220 15.39 16.77 31.95
C VAL A 220 13.91 16.49 31.77
N THR A 221 13.30 15.86 32.78
CA THR A 221 11.86 15.55 32.74
C THR A 221 11.02 16.83 32.77
N GLU A 222 9.76 16.74 32.32
CA GLU A 222 8.83 17.86 32.43
C GLU A 222 8.59 18.28 33.90
N GLY A 223 8.62 17.31 34.82
CA GLY A 223 8.54 17.57 36.26
C GLY A 223 9.71 18.41 36.77
N ASP A 224 10.93 18.10 36.35
CA ASP A 224 12.13 18.86 36.68
C ASP A 224 12.09 20.29 36.09
N TRP A 225 11.57 20.45 34.88
CA TRP A 225 11.34 21.77 34.26
C TRP A 225 10.34 22.61 35.04
N ARG A 226 9.23 22.00 35.49
CA ARG A 226 8.24 22.68 36.35
C ARG A 226 8.87 23.08 37.67
N LEU A 227 9.67 22.20 38.28
CA LEU A 227 10.36 22.52 39.53
C LEU A 227 11.32 23.71 39.36
N LEU A 228 12.15 23.72 38.31
CA LEU A 228 13.01 24.86 37.98
C LEU A 228 12.17 26.13 37.80
N ALA A 229 11.05 26.06 37.07
CA ALA A 229 10.18 27.20 36.82
C ALA A 229 9.54 27.74 38.12
N MET A 230 9.08 26.85 39.00
CA MET A 230 8.45 27.19 40.28
C MET A 230 9.44 27.77 41.27
N GLU A 231 10.62 27.17 41.41
CA GLU A 231 11.69 27.68 42.27
C GLU A 231 12.22 29.03 41.75
N ALA A 232 12.35 29.18 40.43
CA ALA A 232 12.71 30.44 39.80
C ALA A 232 11.65 31.53 40.05
N LEU A 233 10.36 31.17 39.97
CA LEU A 233 9.23 32.07 40.22
C LEU A 233 9.16 32.50 41.70
N GLN A 234 9.33 31.57 42.63
CA GLN A 234 9.32 31.87 44.08
C GLN A 234 10.51 32.75 44.49
N ASN A 235 11.67 32.59 43.85
CA ASN A 235 12.85 33.43 44.05
C ASN A 235 12.84 34.71 43.18
N MET A 236 11.73 35.04 42.50
CA MET A 236 11.53 36.24 41.67
C MET A 236 12.50 36.38 40.48
N SER A 237 13.04 35.26 39.97
CA SER A 237 13.83 35.22 38.73
C SER A 237 12.92 35.01 37.50
N LEU A 238 12.19 36.07 37.16
CA LEU A 238 11.09 36.03 36.18
C LEU A 238 11.54 35.61 34.76
N ASP A 239 12.76 35.99 34.34
CA ASP A 239 13.30 35.64 33.01
C ASP A 239 13.47 34.12 32.81
N ILE A 240 13.98 33.44 33.83
CA ILE A 240 14.26 32.00 33.76
C ILE A 240 12.97 31.22 34.00
N ALA A 241 12.12 31.68 34.91
CA ALA A 241 10.78 31.14 35.09
C ALA A 241 9.98 31.19 33.78
N ARG A 242 9.98 32.34 33.08
CA ARG A 242 9.34 32.51 31.77
C ARG A 242 9.87 31.53 30.73
N LYS A 243 11.20 31.45 30.57
CA LYS A 243 11.83 30.52 29.62
C LYS A 243 11.47 29.06 29.94
N ALA A 244 11.38 28.70 31.22
CA ALA A 244 11.00 27.36 31.66
C ALA A 244 9.51 27.08 31.41
N PHE A 245 8.59 27.98 31.75
CA PHE A 245 7.15 27.81 31.51
C PHE A 245 6.77 27.82 30.03
N ILE A 246 7.45 28.60 29.18
CA ILE A 246 7.29 28.53 27.71
C ILE A 246 7.62 27.12 27.21
N ARG A 247 8.67 26.50 27.76
CA ARG A 247 9.09 25.16 27.36
C ARG A 247 8.15 24.06 27.86
N VAL A 248 7.61 24.21 29.07
CA VAL A 248 6.55 23.35 29.62
C VAL A 248 5.20 23.59 28.92
N ARG A 249 5.05 24.72 28.21
CA ARG A 249 3.80 25.18 27.57
C ARG A 249 2.68 25.46 28.57
N ASP A 250 3.05 25.86 29.79
CA ASP A 250 2.06 26.23 30.80
C ASP A 250 1.68 27.71 30.66
N MET A 251 0.70 27.97 29.79
CA MET A 251 0.24 29.32 29.46
C MET A 251 -0.26 30.08 30.70
N ARG A 252 -0.85 29.35 31.66
CA ARG A 252 -1.43 29.92 32.88
C ARG A 252 -0.38 30.65 33.71
N TYR A 253 0.79 30.03 33.89
CA TYR A 253 1.88 30.66 34.63
C TYR A 253 2.59 31.78 33.86
N ILE A 254 2.50 31.79 32.52
CA ILE A 254 3.02 32.88 31.69
C ILE A 254 2.14 34.13 31.82
N ASP A 255 0.82 33.95 31.81
CA ASP A 255 -0.13 35.05 32.05
C ASP A 255 0.03 35.61 33.47
N LEU A 256 0.22 34.72 34.46
CA LEU A 256 0.55 35.12 35.83
C LEU A 256 1.87 35.90 35.89
N LEU A 257 2.92 35.47 35.20
CA LEU A 257 4.20 36.18 35.13
C LEU A 257 4.02 37.58 34.53
N ASN A 258 3.21 37.73 33.48
CA ASN A 258 2.91 39.04 32.89
C ASN A 258 2.16 39.93 33.89
N ALA A 259 1.19 39.38 34.63
CA ALA A 259 0.46 40.11 35.66
C ALA A 259 1.37 40.54 36.82
N ILE A 260 2.30 39.67 37.24
CA ILE A 260 3.29 39.98 38.28
C ILE A 260 4.29 41.05 37.79
N GLU A 261 4.74 40.99 36.54
CA GLU A 261 5.64 42.02 35.98
C GLU A 261 4.98 43.39 35.87
N VAL A 262 3.69 43.44 35.50
CA VAL A 262 2.90 44.68 35.50
C VAL A 262 2.71 45.19 36.93
N GLY A 263 2.30 44.32 37.85
CA GLY A 263 2.12 44.69 39.25
C GLY A 263 3.42 45.11 39.95
N GLN A 264 4.57 44.55 39.56
CA GLN A 264 5.88 44.94 40.08
C GLN A 264 6.28 46.34 39.62
N LYS A 265 5.86 46.75 38.41
CA LYS A 265 6.02 48.13 37.92
C LYS A 265 5.08 49.11 38.61
N GLU A 266 3.91 48.65 39.05
CA GLU A 266 2.89 49.44 39.77
C GLU A 266 3.12 49.53 41.30
N GLY A 267 4.11 48.81 41.84
CA GLY A 267 4.44 48.86 43.27
C GLY A 267 3.45 48.13 44.19
N GLN A 268 2.71 47.14 43.67
CA GLN A 268 1.75 46.38 44.49
C GLN A 268 2.45 45.52 45.55
N ASN A 269 1.73 45.20 46.63
CA ASN A 269 2.26 44.48 47.78
C ASN A 269 2.67 43.04 47.39
N GLN A 270 3.90 42.62 47.74
CA GLN A 270 4.45 41.30 47.41
C GLN A 270 3.59 40.12 47.90
N ASN A 271 2.76 40.34 48.93
CA ASN A 271 1.83 39.33 49.43
C ASN A 271 0.70 38.99 48.45
N ILE A 272 0.31 39.92 47.57
CA ILE A 272 -0.70 39.69 46.54
C ILE A 272 -0.12 38.76 45.46
N PHE A 273 1.13 38.99 45.03
CA PHE A 273 1.79 38.09 44.08
C PHE A 273 2.00 36.70 44.66
N LYS A 274 2.38 36.59 45.93
CA LYS A 274 2.48 35.30 46.63
C LYS A 274 1.12 34.61 46.77
N ALA A 275 0.04 35.37 47.00
CA ALA A 275 -1.32 34.83 47.03
C ALA A 275 -1.75 34.29 45.66
N GLN A 276 -1.46 35.02 44.58
CA GLN A 276 -1.72 34.58 43.21
C GLN A 276 -0.91 33.33 42.86
N ILE A 277 0.38 33.28 43.21
CA ILE A 277 1.22 32.08 43.02
C ILE A 277 0.62 30.89 43.80
N ALA A 278 0.21 31.09 45.06
CA ALA A 278 -0.40 30.04 45.88
C ALA A 278 -1.76 29.56 45.31
N ALA A 279 -2.55 30.46 44.74
CA ALA A 279 -3.81 30.12 44.08
C ALA A 279 -3.56 29.23 42.85
N TYR A 280 -2.57 29.58 42.02
CA TYR A 280 -2.19 28.76 40.86
C TYR A 280 -1.55 27.41 41.26
N GLN A 281 -0.94 27.32 42.45
CA GLN A 281 -0.46 26.06 43.04
C GLN A 281 -1.58 25.16 43.59
N GLY A 282 -2.83 25.62 43.60
CA GLY A 282 -3.96 24.89 44.19
C GLY A 282 -4.05 24.98 45.72
N LYS A 283 -3.21 25.83 46.35
CA LYS A 283 -3.23 26.06 47.81
C LYS A 283 -4.21 27.18 48.14
N TYR A 284 -5.49 26.95 47.85
CA TYR A 284 -6.54 27.97 47.89
C TYR A 284 -6.77 28.54 49.30
N GLU A 285 -6.61 27.74 50.35
CA GLU A 285 -6.71 28.24 51.72
C GLU A 285 -5.55 29.15 52.12
N GLU A 286 -4.32 28.83 51.69
CA GLU A 286 -3.15 29.68 51.91
C GLU A 286 -3.26 30.97 51.08
N ALA A 287 -3.74 30.86 49.84
CA ALA A 287 -4.03 31.99 48.98
C ALA A 287 -5.10 32.92 49.58
N ALA A 288 -6.21 32.36 50.09
CA ALA A 288 -7.27 33.13 50.76
C ALA A 288 -6.75 33.83 52.02
N LYS A 289 -5.91 33.18 52.82
CA LYS A 289 -5.24 33.80 53.98
C LYS A 289 -4.28 34.92 53.55
N LEU A 290 -3.55 34.76 52.46
CA LEU A 290 -2.66 35.79 51.91
C LEU A 290 -3.44 36.97 51.30
N TYR A 291 -4.58 36.71 50.64
CA TYR A 291 -5.49 37.74 50.13
C TYR A 291 -6.18 38.51 51.27
N ALA A 292 -6.61 37.81 52.33
CA ALA A 292 -7.17 38.43 53.52
C ALA A 292 -6.13 39.31 54.24
N LYS A 293 -4.88 38.83 54.37
CA LYS A 293 -3.76 39.64 54.89
C LYS A 293 -3.42 40.85 54.01
N ALA A 294 -3.79 40.82 52.74
CA ALA A 294 -3.63 41.94 51.80
C ALA A 294 -4.89 42.81 51.66
N GLY A 295 -5.98 42.52 52.40
CA GLY A 295 -7.23 43.29 52.38
C GLY A 295 -8.13 43.05 51.15
N ALA A 296 -7.89 42.01 50.36
CA ALA A 296 -8.58 41.74 49.09
C ALA A 296 -9.48 40.48 49.18
N ILE A 297 -10.52 40.52 50.02
CA ILE A 297 -11.42 39.37 50.28
C ILE A 297 -12.35 39.07 49.08
N GLU A 298 -12.74 40.08 48.32
CA GLU A 298 -13.54 39.93 47.10
C GLU A 298 -12.87 38.98 46.10
N LYS A 299 -11.53 39.10 45.95
CA LYS A 299 -10.74 38.19 45.10
C LYS A 299 -10.70 36.76 45.64
N ALA A 300 -10.88 36.56 46.95
CA ALA A 300 -10.98 35.21 47.53
C ALA A 300 -12.37 34.60 47.32
N MET A 301 -13.44 35.39 47.39
CA MET A 301 -14.80 34.92 47.09
C MET A 301 -14.99 34.61 45.61
N GLU A 302 -14.50 35.48 44.72
CA GLU A 302 -14.45 35.24 43.28
C GLU A 302 -13.64 33.97 42.99
N MET A 303 -12.46 33.81 43.60
CA MET A 303 -11.65 32.59 43.48
C MET A 303 -12.43 31.34 43.91
N PHE A 304 -13.13 31.32 45.07
CA PHE A 304 -13.90 30.14 45.49
C PHE A 304 -15.17 29.91 44.66
N GLY A 305 -15.79 30.97 44.14
CA GLY A 305 -16.88 30.90 43.18
C GLY A 305 -16.44 30.27 41.85
N ASP A 306 -15.33 30.75 41.29
CA ASP A 306 -14.70 30.21 40.08
C ASP A 306 -14.22 28.77 40.26
N LEU A 307 -13.72 28.43 41.45
CA LEU A 307 -13.32 27.06 41.82
C LEU A 307 -14.51 26.14 42.09
N LYS A 308 -15.75 26.65 41.99
CA LYS A 308 -16.98 25.88 42.16
C LYS A 308 -17.12 25.23 43.54
N GLN A 309 -16.34 25.69 44.52
CA GLN A 309 -16.43 25.23 45.90
C GLN A 309 -17.54 26.00 46.59
N PHE A 310 -18.78 25.82 46.17
CA PHE A 310 -19.90 26.66 46.63
C PHE A 310 -20.19 26.53 48.11
N GLU A 311 -19.86 25.42 48.76
CA GLU A 311 -19.93 25.32 50.22
C GLU A 311 -18.85 26.14 50.92
N ALA A 312 -17.65 26.23 50.34
CA ALA A 312 -16.58 27.09 50.86
C ALA A 312 -16.85 28.55 50.53
N ALA A 313 -17.32 28.85 49.31
CA ALA A 313 -17.78 30.17 48.90
C ALA A 313 -18.97 30.62 49.74
N LYS A 314 -19.91 29.73 50.07
CA LYS A 314 -21.02 29.98 51.00
C LYS A 314 -20.52 30.17 52.42
N ARG A 315 -19.51 29.43 52.90
CA ARG A 315 -18.88 29.66 54.21
C ARG A 315 -18.21 31.03 54.29
N TRP A 316 -17.40 31.40 53.30
CA TRP A 316 -16.78 32.72 53.21
C TRP A 316 -17.83 33.83 52.99
N ALA A 317 -18.89 33.57 52.22
CA ALA A 317 -20.01 34.48 52.00
C ALA A 317 -20.92 34.59 53.22
N GLU A 318 -21.05 33.58 54.08
CA GLU A 318 -21.80 33.62 55.33
C GLU A 318 -20.98 34.28 56.45
N GLU A 319 -19.66 34.05 56.49
CA GLU A 319 -18.73 34.79 57.35
C GLU A 319 -18.76 36.29 57.04
N TYR A 320 -18.96 36.66 55.76
CA TYR A 320 -19.04 38.05 55.31
C TYR A 320 -20.48 38.61 55.21
N ALA A 321 -21.53 37.79 55.01
CA ALA A 321 -22.94 38.21 55.01
C ALA A 321 -23.43 38.58 56.40
N LYS A 322 -22.75 38.11 57.45
CA LYS A 322 -22.87 38.69 58.81
C LYS A 322 -22.48 40.18 58.84
N GLU A 323 -21.74 40.68 57.86
CA GLU A 323 -21.39 42.10 57.70
C GLU A 323 -22.31 42.86 56.70
N LYS A 324 -22.95 42.19 55.72
CA LYS A 324 -23.87 42.81 54.72
C LYS A 324 -24.92 41.79 54.19
N GLY A 325 -26.18 41.83 54.63
CA GLY A 325 -27.21 40.82 54.28
C GLY A 325 -28.05 41.10 53.02
N ASP A 326 -28.04 40.20 52.03
CA ASP A 326 -28.91 40.22 50.83
C ASP A 326 -29.25 38.79 50.33
N SER A 327 -30.53 38.50 49.99
CA SER A 327 -31.08 37.14 49.75
C SER A 327 -31.52 36.82 48.31
N THR A 328 -31.48 37.79 47.39
CA THR A 328 -31.87 37.63 45.97
C THR A 328 -30.89 36.79 45.15
N GLN A 329 -29.68 36.56 45.66
CA GLN A 329 -28.65 35.79 44.95
C GLN A 329 -28.87 34.26 44.97
N VAL A 330 -29.96 33.76 45.61
CA VAL A 330 -30.20 32.32 45.86
C VAL A 330 -31.04 31.59 44.80
N GLU A 331 -32.07 32.22 44.21
CA GLU A 331 -32.84 31.61 43.08
C GLU A 331 -32.07 31.64 41.76
N ASP A 332 -31.32 32.72 41.54
CA ASP A 332 -30.28 32.77 40.50
C ASP A 332 -29.22 31.71 40.76
N LEU A 333 -28.92 31.38 42.02
CA LEU A 333 -28.06 30.25 42.34
C LEU A 333 -28.67 28.91 41.92
N ILE A 334 -30.00 28.69 41.94
CA ILE A 334 -30.65 27.41 41.58
C ILE A 334 -30.71 27.20 40.05
N ASN A 335 -31.03 28.24 39.28
CA ASN A 335 -30.93 28.17 37.82
C ASN A 335 -29.46 28.10 37.39
N ARG A 336 -28.57 28.90 38.01
CA ARG A 336 -27.12 28.71 37.84
C ARG A 336 -26.68 27.36 38.34
N GLN A 337 -27.35 26.71 39.29
CA GLN A 337 -27.01 25.37 39.80
C GLN A 337 -27.53 24.26 38.89
N ALA A 338 -28.63 24.46 38.16
CA ALA A 338 -29.11 23.55 37.10
C ALA A 338 -28.28 23.71 35.82
N GLU A 339 -27.95 24.95 35.44
CA GLU A 339 -26.97 25.24 34.39
C GLU A 339 -25.58 24.78 34.81
N TRP A 340 -25.22 24.89 36.08
CA TRP A 340 -23.94 24.42 36.60
C TRP A 340 -23.92 22.92 36.82
N SER A 341 -25.03 22.25 37.16
CA SER A 341 -25.05 20.78 37.17
C SER A 341 -24.92 20.26 35.74
N GLU A 342 -25.43 21.00 34.75
CA GLU A 342 -25.10 20.83 33.33
C GLU A 342 -23.62 21.15 33.02
N GLU A 343 -22.99 22.19 33.62
CA GLU A 343 -21.54 22.49 33.45
C GLU A 343 -20.58 21.56 34.22
N VAL A 344 -21.02 21.00 35.35
CA VAL A 344 -20.27 20.07 36.22
C VAL A 344 -20.38 18.65 35.74
N ASN A 345 -21.24 18.42 34.76
CA ASN A 345 -21.57 17.11 34.24
C ASN A 345 -22.34 16.22 35.23
N ASP A 346 -22.97 16.80 36.26
CA ASP A 346 -24.01 16.10 37.04
C ASP A 346 -25.35 16.25 36.31
N PHE A 347 -25.38 15.61 35.15
CA PHE A 347 -26.49 15.68 34.25
C PHE A 347 -27.72 14.96 34.81
N GLU A 348 -27.55 14.10 35.82
CA GLU A 348 -28.63 13.24 36.31
C GLU A 348 -29.52 14.07 37.23
N ALA A 349 -28.87 14.77 38.16
CA ALA A 349 -29.51 15.82 38.92
C ALA A 349 -30.06 16.91 37.99
N ALA A 350 -29.32 17.32 36.95
CA ALA A 350 -29.80 18.32 35.98
C ALA A 350 -31.06 17.84 35.24
N ALA A 351 -31.07 16.63 34.70
CA ALA A 351 -32.19 16.05 33.97
C ALA A 351 -33.41 15.86 34.88
N ASP A 352 -33.21 15.35 36.11
CA ASP A 352 -34.29 15.24 37.09
C ASP A 352 -34.83 16.62 37.48
N MET A 353 -33.96 17.64 37.60
CA MET A 353 -34.36 19.04 37.83
C MET A 353 -35.10 19.63 36.62
N TYR A 354 -34.72 19.31 35.38
CA TYR A 354 -35.40 19.74 34.16
C TYR A 354 -36.75 19.01 33.93
N ILE A 355 -36.83 17.73 34.30
CA ILE A 355 -38.06 16.94 34.34
C ILE A 355 -39.02 17.53 35.39
N LYS A 356 -38.52 17.88 36.59
CA LYS A 356 -39.29 18.59 37.63
C LYS A 356 -39.76 19.97 37.17
N ALA A 357 -38.96 20.64 36.35
CA ALA A 357 -39.32 21.92 35.71
C ALA A 357 -40.22 21.77 34.46
N LYS A 358 -40.69 20.55 34.12
CA LYS A 358 -41.57 20.21 32.97
C LYS A 358 -41.07 20.62 31.58
N LYS A 359 -39.74 20.69 31.39
CA LYS A 359 -39.11 21.04 30.10
C LYS A 359 -38.58 19.78 29.40
N PHE A 360 -39.45 19.00 28.75
CA PHE A 360 -39.09 17.72 28.12
C PHE A 360 -38.09 17.85 26.96
N ASP A 361 -38.12 18.93 26.18
CA ASP A 361 -37.17 19.11 25.06
C ASP A 361 -35.71 19.21 25.55
N ARG A 362 -35.49 19.98 26.64
CA ARG A 362 -34.16 20.09 27.27
C ARG A 362 -33.78 18.81 28.00
N ALA A 363 -34.73 18.15 28.65
CA ALA A 363 -34.50 16.86 29.29
C ALA A 363 -34.11 15.77 28.29
N ILE A 364 -34.81 15.63 27.16
CA ILE A 364 -34.48 14.67 26.08
C ILE A 364 -33.11 15.00 25.47
N ALA A 365 -32.78 16.28 25.28
CA ALA A 365 -31.48 16.69 24.79
C ALA A 365 -30.34 16.32 25.76
N ILE A 366 -30.54 16.48 27.07
CA ILE A 366 -29.53 16.12 28.09
C ILE A 366 -29.43 14.60 28.23
N ILE A 367 -30.55 13.91 28.40
CA ILE A 367 -30.62 12.44 28.50
C ILE A 367 -30.01 11.78 27.26
N GLY A 368 -30.25 12.35 26.08
CA GLY A 368 -29.69 11.88 24.82
C GLY A 368 -28.18 12.11 24.69
N ARG A 369 -27.63 13.19 25.27
CA ARG A 369 -26.18 13.40 25.37
C ARG A 369 -25.52 12.40 26.31
N HIS A 370 -26.19 11.99 27.39
CA HIS A 370 -25.66 11.06 28.39
C HIS A 370 -25.95 9.60 28.12
N GLY A 371 -26.77 9.28 27.12
CA GLY A 371 -27.08 7.90 26.76
C GLY A 371 -27.86 7.16 27.83
N TRP A 372 -28.69 7.85 28.63
CA TRP A 372 -29.58 7.18 29.59
C TRP A 372 -30.80 6.62 28.90
N TYR A 373 -30.58 5.55 28.13
CA TYR A 373 -31.58 4.94 27.29
C TYR A 373 -32.77 4.37 28.06
N ALA A 374 -32.58 3.97 29.34
CA ALA A 374 -33.68 3.53 30.21
C ALA A 374 -34.63 4.69 30.57
N LYS A 375 -34.11 5.83 31.04
CA LYS A 375 -34.92 7.04 31.31
C LYS A 375 -35.54 7.59 30.00
N LEU A 376 -34.85 7.46 28.88
CA LEU A 376 -35.39 7.82 27.56
C LEU A 376 -36.53 6.88 27.13
N ALA A 377 -36.43 5.58 27.41
CA ALA A 377 -37.49 4.60 27.14
C ALA A 377 -38.73 4.87 28.00
N GLU A 378 -38.55 5.24 29.27
CA GLU A 378 -39.64 5.71 30.15
C GLU A 378 -40.34 6.94 29.56
N ILE A 379 -39.56 7.93 29.10
CA ILE A 379 -40.08 9.09 28.39
C ILE A 379 -40.86 8.64 27.14
N VAL A 380 -40.34 7.74 26.30
CA VAL A 380 -41.03 7.22 25.10
C VAL A 380 -42.31 6.46 25.43
N THR A 381 -42.41 5.79 26.59
CA THR A 381 -43.67 5.19 27.05
C THR A 381 -44.69 6.21 27.57
N MET A 382 -44.22 7.36 28.07
CA MET A 382 -45.04 8.48 28.57
C MET A 382 -45.56 9.38 27.44
N LEU A 383 -44.90 9.37 26.28
CA LEU A 383 -45.29 10.13 25.08
C LEU A 383 -46.40 9.44 24.28
N GLN A 384 -47.34 10.22 23.73
CA GLN A 384 -48.42 9.71 22.87
C GLN A 384 -48.00 9.70 21.40
N ALA A 385 -48.69 8.90 20.57
CA ALA A 385 -48.43 8.79 19.12
C ALA A 385 -48.62 10.11 18.35
N THR A 386 -49.26 11.12 18.95
CA THR A 386 -49.43 12.48 18.40
C THR A 386 -48.15 13.33 18.48
N ASP A 387 -47.23 13.01 19.39
CA ASP A 387 -46.01 13.80 19.64
C ASP A 387 -44.86 13.38 18.72
N THR A 388 -45.11 13.47 17.41
CA THR A 388 -44.20 13.04 16.35
C THR A 388 -42.80 13.66 16.45
N LYS A 389 -42.69 14.92 16.88
CA LYS A 389 -41.40 15.63 17.04
C LYS A 389 -40.53 15.04 18.15
N ALA A 390 -41.11 14.79 19.32
CA ALA A 390 -40.37 14.24 20.45
C ALA A 390 -40.01 12.76 20.22
N LEU A 391 -40.91 11.99 19.60
CA LEU A 391 -40.63 10.60 19.20
C LEU A 391 -39.54 10.50 18.13
N GLN A 392 -39.52 11.39 17.13
CA GLN A 392 -38.44 11.45 16.14
C GLN A 392 -37.10 11.84 16.77
N MET A 393 -37.09 12.79 17.72
CA MET A 393 -35.87 13.12 18.49
C MET A 393 -35.36 11.91 19.28
N CYS A 394 -36.26 11.19 19.96
CA CYS A 394 -35.89 9.95 20.66
C CYS A 394 -35.35 8.88 19.71
N ALA A 395 -35.99 8.67 18.55
CA ALA A 395 -35.53 7.72 17.54
C ALA A 395 -34.13 8.06 17.01
N GLN A 396 -33.86 9.34 16.73
CA GLN A 396 -32.54 9.82 16.32
C GLN A 396 -31.49 9.65 17.41
N ILE A 397 -31.86 9.89 18.67
CA ILE A 397 -30.97 9.68 19.82
C ILE A 397 -30.66 8.19 19.99
N PHE A 398 -31.65 7.29 19.89
CA PHE A 398 -31.41 5.84 19.94
C PHE A 398 -30.56 5.35 18.77
N ARG A 399 -30.77 5.90 17.56
CA ARG A 399 -29.95 5.62 16.37
C ARG A 399 -28.49 6.05 16.59
N LYS A 400 -28.25 7.27 17.09
CA LYS A 400 -26.90 7.75 17.46
C LYS A 400 -26.28 6.96 18.62
N GLY A 401 -27.11 6.47 19.53
CA GLY A 401 -26.70 5.75 20.73
C GLY A 401 -26.42 4.26 20.53
N GLY A 402 -26.59 3.73 19.32
CA GLY A 402 -26.38 2.31 19.03
C GLY A 402 -27.44 1.37 19.60
N GLN A 403 -28.59 1.88 20.05
CA GLN A 403 -29.66 1.08 20.63
C GLN A 403 -30.68 0.68 19.56
N HIS A 404 -30.34 -0.34 18.77
CA HIS A 404 -31.10 -0.70 17.55
C HIS A 404 -32.49 -1.24 17.84
N GLU A 405 -32.65 -2.07 18.87
CA GLU A 405 -33.95 -2.67 19.20
C GLU A 405 -34.95 -1.61 19.67
N LEU A 406 -34.51 -0.67 20.52
CA LEU A 406 -35.34 0.46 20.99
C LEU A 406 -35.66 1.42 19.84
N ALA A 407 -34.70 1.70 18.95
CA ALA A 407 -34.96 2.50 17.75
C ALA A 407 -35.97 1.83 16.82
N LYS A 408 -35.86 0.50 16.63
CA LYS A 408 -36.81 -0.30 15.85
C LYS A 408 -38.22 -0.22 16.42
N GLU A 409 -38.39 -0.36 17.73
CA GLU A 409 -39.70 -0.20 18.38
C GLU A 409 -40.30 1.20 18.15
N VAL A 410 -39.49 2.25 18.22
CA VAL A 410 -39.94 3.62 17.95
C VAL A 410 -40.31 3.82 16.48
N TYR A 411 -39.54 3.29 15.54
CA TYR A 411 -39.86 3.38 14.11
C TYR A 411 -41.08 2.54 13.71
N ILE A 412 -41.31 1.38 14.35
CA ILE A 412 -42.53 0.59 14.20
C ILE A 412 -43.73 1.38 14.74
N LYS A 413 -43.60 2.04 15.90
CA LYS A 413 -44.65 2.92 16.45
C LYS A 413 -44.94 4.13 15.55
N LEU A 414 -43.94 4.65 14.86
CA LEU A 414 -44.08 5.74 13.89
C LEU A 414 -44.55 5.28 12.49
N GLN A 415 -44.60 3.96 12.23
CA GLN A 415 -44.83 3.36 10.91
C GLN A 415 -43.89 3.90 9.81
N ASP A 416 -42.67 4.32 10.17
CA ASP A 416 -41.68 4.84 9.24
C ASP A 416 -40.76 3.72 8.74
N HIS A 417 -41.22 3.00 7.71
CA HIS A 417 -40.50 1.88 7.10
C HIS A 417 -39.19 2.31 6.44
N ARG A 418 -39.11 3.56 5.94
CA ARG A 418 -37.91 4.07 5.25
C ARG A 418 -36.76 4.26 6.24
N SER A 419 -37.04 4.93 7.37
CA SER A 419 -36.04 5.12 8.42
C SER A 419 -35.62 3.79 9.07
N LEU A 420 -36.53 2.81 9.13
CA LEU A 420 -36.23 1.47 9.62
C LEU A 420 -35.28 0.71 8.69
N ILE A 421 -35.50 0.76 7.37
CA ILE A 421 -34.59 0.13 6.39
C ILE A 421 -33.20 0.77 6.48
N GLN A 422 -33.11 2.10 6.54
CA GLN A 422 -31.83 2.80 6.72
C GLN A 422 -31.13 2.39 8.01
N LEU A 423 -31.89 2.20 9.10
CA LEU A 423 -31.33 1.69 10.36
C LEU A 423 -30.73 0.29 10.17
N HIS A 424 -31.42 -0.64 9.50
CA HIS A 424 -30.89 -1.99 9.25
C HIS A 424 -29.63 -1.98 8.36
N VAL A 425 -29.63 -1.13 7.33
CA VAL A 425 -28.50 -0.95 6.41
C VAL A 425 -27.26 -0.40 7.14
N GLU A 426 -27.41 0.59 8.01
CA GLU A 426 -26.29 1.16 8.79
C GLU A 426 -25.62 0.13 9.72
N HIS A 427 -26.38 -0.84 10.22
CA HIS A 427 -25.88 -1.86 11.15
C HIS A 427 -25.50 -3.17 10.44
N GLY A 428 -25.49 -3.19 9.11
CA GLY A 428 -25.13 -4.36 8.32
C GLY A 428 -26.07 -5.55 8.50
N ARG A 429 -27.29 -5.35 9.01
CA ARG A 429 -28.32 -6.39 9.13
C ARG A 429 -29.05 -6.54 7.79
N TRP A 430 -28.32 -7.05 6.79
CA TRP A 430 -28.82 -7.18 5.43
C TRP A 430 -30.02 -8.13 5.33
N ASP A 431 -30.05 -9.23 6.10
CA ASP A 431 -31.14 -10.21 6.08
C ASP A 431 -32.50 -9.61 6.47
N ASP A 432 -32.53 -8.81 7.54
CA ASP A 432 -33.72 -8.08 7.99
C ASP A 432 -34.15 -7.04 6.94
N ALA A 433 -33.18 -6.36 6.32
CA ALA A 433 -33.44 -5.41 5.24
C ALA A 433 -34.03 -6.11 4.00
N PHE A 434 -33.54 -7.30 3.64
CA PHE A 434 -34.09 -8.12 2.54
C PHE A 434 -35.50 -8.64 2.83
N LEU A 435 -35.79 -8.98 4.09
CA LEU A 435 -37.13 -9.39 4.50
C LEU A 435 -38.13 -8.22 4.34
N LEU A 436 -37.75 -7.01 4.76
CA LEU A 436 -38.55 -5.81 4.54
C LEU A 436 -38.69 -5.46 3.06
N LEU A 437 -37.65 -5.73 2.26
CA LEU A 437 -37.67 -5.54 0.81
C LEU A 437 -38.64 -6.48 0.09
N LYS A 438 -38.80 -7.72 0.56
CA LYS A 438 -39.82 -8.64 0.03
C LYS A 438 -41.24 -8.10 0.25
N THR A 439 -41.47 -7.39 1.35
CA THR A 439 -42.77 -6.74 1.63
C THR A 439 -42.94 -5.39 0.93
N HIS A 440 -41.84 -4.65 0.70
CA HIS A 440 -41.85 -3.32 0.09
C HIS A 440 -40.76 -3.19 -0.99
N PRO A 441 -41.04 -3.65 -2.24
CA PRO A 441 -40.06 -3.64 -3.33
C PRO A 441 -39.70 -2.24 -3.86
N GLU A 442 -40.41 -1.20 -3.43
CA GLU A 442 -40.15 0.20 -3.82
C GLU A 442 -38.79 0.72 -3.31
N PHE A 443 -38.24 0.12 -2.26
CA PHE A 443 -36.98 0.54 -1.64
C PHE A 443 -35.76 -0.29 -2.08
N LYS A 444 -35.81 -0.99 -3.23
CA LYS A 444 -34.70 -1.79 -3.77
C LYS A 444 -33.41 -0.99 -3.87
N ASP A 445 -33.49 0.20 -4.45
CA ASP A 445 -32.35 1.10 -4.61
C ASP A 445 -31.74 1.53 -3.27
N GLU A 446 -32.57 1.69 -2.22
CA GLU A 446 -32.09 2.13 -0.89
C GLU A 446 -31.33 1.04 -0.13
N VAL A 447 -31.47 -0.24 -0.51
CA VAL A 447 -30.77 -1.36 0.14
C VAL A 447 -29.61 -1.87 -0.72
N TYR A 448 -29.84 -2.12 -2.01
CA TYR A 448 -28.81 -2.69 -2.88
C TYR A 448 -27.65 -1.74 -3.14
N LEU A 449 -27.89 -0.42 -3.22
CA LEU A 449 -26.82 0.55 -3.46
C LEU A 449 -25.85 0.66 -2.26
N PRO A 450 -26.30 0.82 -1.00
CA PRO A 450 -25.41 0.74 0.15
C PRO A 450 -24.76 -0.63 0.31
N ARG A 451 -25.47 -1.72 0.01
CA ARG A 451 -24.87 -3.07 0.02
C ARG A 451 -23.73 -3.18 -0.97
N ALA A 452 -23.92 -2.75 -2.21
CA ALA A 452 -22.88 -2.77 -3.23
C ALA A 452 -21.66 -1.92 -2.84
N GLN A 453 -21.86 -0.76 -2.22
CA GLN A 453 -20.77 0.06 -1.69
C GLN A 453 -20.04 -0.61 -0.53
N TRP A 454 -20.78 -1.27 0.37
CA TRP A 454 -20.20 -2.04 1.47
C TRP A 454 -19.39 -3.22 0.95
N LEU A 455 -19.91 -3.99 0.00
CA LEU A 455 -19.21 -5.10 -0.66
C LEU A 455 -17.93 -4.62 -1.36
N ALA A 456 -18.00 -3.51 -2.09
CA ALA A 456 -16.84 -2.91 -2.75
C ALA A 456 -15.77 -2.41 -1.75
N ALA A 457 -16.18 -1.96 -0.56
CA ALA A 457 -15.25 -1.57 0.50
C ALA A 457 -14.56 -2.76 1.20
N HIS A 458 -15.11 -3.97 1.05
CA HIS A 458 -14.56 -5.22 1.59
C HIS A 458 -13.88 -6.07 0.49
N ASP A 459 -13.50 -5.46 -0.63
CA ASP A 459 -12.86 -6.09 -1.79
C ASP A 459 -13.65 -7.23 -2.46
N MET A 460 -14.95 -7.36 -2.16
CA MET A 460 -15.86 -8.32 -2.79
C MET A 460 -16.48 -7.72 -4.06
N PHE A 461 -15.63 -7.47 -5.06
CA PHE A 461 -16.01 -6.71 -6.26
C PHE A 461 -17.01 -7.43 -7.16
N ASP A 462 -16.96 -8.76 -7.24
CA ASP A 462 -17.89 -9.56 -8.05
C ASP A 462 -19.32 -9.48 -7.52
N GLU A 463 -19.49 -9.63 -6.20
CA GLU A 463 -20.79 -9.46 -5.54
C GLU A 463 -21.25 -8.01 -5.59
N ALA A 464 -20.34 -7.05 -5.40
CA ALA A 464 -20.66 -5.61 -5.50
C ALA A 464 -21.19 -5.26 -6.89
N ARG A 465 -20.61 -5.83 -7.95
CA ARG A 465 -21.06 -5.64 -9.34
C ARG A 465 -22.48 -6.14 -9.55
N VAL A 466 -22.80 -7.36 -9.07
CA VAL A 466 -24.17 -7.91 -9.13
C VAL A 466 -25.14 -7.01 -8.37
N ALA A 467 -24.79 -6.60 -7.15
CA ALA A 467 -25.62 -5.73 -6.33
C ALA A 467 -25.84 -4.33 -6.96
N PHE A 468 -24.84 -3.76 -7.65
CA PHE A 468 -25.03 -2.50 -8.40
C PHE A 468 -26.01 -2.64 -9.57
N ARG A 469 -26.03 -3.81 -10.22
CA ARG A 469 -26.99 -4.11 -11.28
C ARG A 469 -28.41 -4.27 -10.71
N GLU A 470 -28.56 -4.98 -9.60
CA GLU A 470 -29.84 -5.14 -8.89
C GLU A 470 -30.40 -3.80 -8.39
N ALA A 471 -29.52 -2.84 -8.06
CA ALA A 471 -29.87 -1.46 -7.73
C ALA A 471 -30.22 -0.59 -8.97
N GLY A 472 -30.23 -1.15 -10.19
CA GLY A 472 -30.50 -0.40 -11.42
C GLY A 472 -29.42 0.62 -11.80
N ARG A 473 -28.19 0.48 -11.31
CA ARG A 473 -27.08 1.42 -11.54
C ARG A 473 -25.84 0.76 -12.15
N PRO A 474 -25.94 0.20 -13.37
CA PRO A 474 -24.80 -0.44 -14.05
C PRO A 474 -23.63 0.53 -14.29
N ASP A 475 -23.91 1.82 -14.48
CA ASP A 475 -22.87 2.85 -14.62
C ASP A 475 -21.86 2.87 -13.46
N ARG A 476 -22.31 2.59 -12.23
CA ARG A 476 -21.43 2.56 -11.06
C ARG A 476 -20.55 1.31 -11.05
N ALA A 477 -21.09 0.17 -11.47
CA ALA A 477 -20.32 -1.05 -11.64
C ALA A 477 -19.24 -0.89 -12.71
N ILE A 478 -19.60 -0.30 -13.87
CA ILE A 478 -18.63 -0.02 -14.95
C ILE A 478 -17.53 0.91 -14.47
N ARG A 479 -17.86 2.02 -13.79
CA ARG A 479 -16.84 2.94 -13.24
C ARG A 479 -15.93 2.26 -12.22
N MET A 480 -16.48 1.41 -11.36
CA MET A 480 -15.71 0.62 -10.40
C MET A 480 -14.72 -0.29 -11.15
N LEU A 481 -15.18 -1.03 -12.16
CA LEU A 481 -14.33 -1.90 -12.98
C LEU A 481 -13.30 -1.12 -13.81
N GLU A 482 -13.64 0.06 -14.33
CA GLU A 482 -12.68 0.96 -15.01
C GLU A 482 -11.57 1.44 -14.06
N GLN A 483 -11.90 1.73 -12.79
CA GLN A 483 -10.91 2.08 -11.77
C GLN A 483 -10.05 0.87 -11.39
N LEU A 484 -10.65 -0.29 -11.19
CA LEU A 484 -9.94 -1.53 -10.86
C LEU A 484 -9.00 -1.96 -11.99
N THR A 485 -9.45 -1.91 -13.25
CA THR A 485 -8.59 -2.16 -14.42
C THR A 485 -7.43 -1.18 -14.49
N HIS A 486 -7.68 0.12 -14.33
CA HIS A 486 -6.63 1.13 -14.38
C HIS A 486 -5.57 0.91 -13.29
N ASN A 487 -6.00 0.63 -12.06
CA ASN A 487 -5.11 0.35 -10.94
C ASN A 487 -4.32 -0.95 -11.15
N ALA A 488 -4.98 -2.02 -11.62
CA ALA A 488 -4.32 -3.30 -11.91
C ALA A 488 -3.23 -3.13 -12.98
N VAL A 489 -3.46 -2.33 -14.02
CA VAL A 489 -2.47 -2.03 -15.05
C VAL A 489 -1.29 -1.22 -14.50
N LEU A 490 -1.55 -0.21 -13.67
CA LEU A 490 -0.49 0.60 -13.04
C LEU A 490 0.40 -0.22 -12.09
N GLU A 491 -0.20 -1.14 -11.34
CA GLU A 491 0.49 -2.06 -10.43
C GLU A 491 1.13 -3.25 -11.15
N SER A 492 1.01 -3.33 -12.48
CA SER A 492 1.50 -4.46 -13.30
C SER A 492 0.89 -5.82 -12.93
N ARG A 493 -0.34 -5.84 -12.43
CA ARG A 493 -1.16 -7.04 -12.19
C ARG A 493 -1.99 -7.37 -13.44
N PHE A 494 -1.37 -7.87 -14.49
CA PHE A 494 -2.04 -8.04 -15.79
C PHE A 494 -3.06 -9.18 -15.80
N SER A 495 -2.91 -10.19 -14.94
CA SER A 495 -3.93 -11.23 -14.74
C SER A 495 -5.27 -10.68 -14.23
N ASP A 496 -5.21 -9.69 -13.32
CA ASP A 496 -6.40 -9.04 -12.77
C ASP A 496 -6.98 -8.06 -13.79
N ALA A 497 -6.11 -7.31 -14.48
CA ALA A 497 -6.53 -6.43 -15.57
C ALA A 497 -7.29 -7.20 -16.67
N ALA A 498 -6.77 -8.36 -17.09
CA ALA A 498 -7.43 -9.22 -18.07
C ALA A 498 -8.83 -9.64 -17.60
N HIS A 499 -8.93 -10.15 -16.37
CA HIS A 499 -10.19 -10.55 -15.78
C HIS A 499 -11.20 -9.39 -15.70
N TYR A 500 -10.79 -8.21 -15.23
CA TYR A 500 -11.68 -7.05 -15.17
C TYR A 500 -12.08 -6.51 -16.56
N TYR A 501 -11.20 -6.58 -17.57
CA TYR A 501 -11.57 -6.27 -18.95
C TYR A 501 -12.58 -7.28 -19.51
N PHE A 502 -12.47 -8.56 -19.15
CA PHE A 502 -13.50 -9.56 -19.46
C PHE A 502 -14.84 -9.21 -18.81
N LEU A 503 -14.86 -8.86 -17.52
CA LEU A 503 -16.10 -8.44 -16.85
C LEU A 503 -16.71 -7.21 -17.51
N LEU A 504 -15.90 -6.18 -17.83
CA LEU A 504 -16.34 -5.01 -18.58
C LEU A 504 -16.91 -5.37 -19.95
N ALA A 505 -16.30 -6.31 -20.67
CA ALA A 505 -16.84 -6.79 -21.93
C ALA A 505 -18.23 -7.40 -21.71
N MET A 506 -18.40 -8.28 -20.72
CA MET A 506 -19.69 -8.89 -20.41
C MET A 506 -20.76 -7.86 -20.00
N GLU A 507 -20.42 -6.82 -19.23
CA GLU A 507 -21.34 -5.72 -18.90
C GLU A 507 -21.84 -5.01 -20.18
N ASN A 508 -20.92 -4.62 -21.06
CA ASN A 508 -21.26 -3.93 -22.31
C ASN A 508 -22.09 -4.84 -23.26
N LEU A 509 -21.90 -6.16 -23.19
CA LEU A 509 -22.64 -7.13 -23.99
C LEU A 509 -24.10 -7.27 -23.52
N GLN A 510 -24.34 -7.22 -22.22
CA GLN A 510 -25.68 -7.28 -21.63
C GLN A 510 -26.49 -6.00 -21.87
N ASP A 511 -25.81 -4.87 -22.05
CA ASP A 511 -26.45 -3.58 -22.39
C ASP A 511 -27.00 -3.53 -23.83
N VAL A 512 -26.59 -4.45 -24.71
CA VAL A 512 -27.09 -4.54 -26.10
C VAL A 512 -28.50 -5.16 -26.12
N LYS A 513 -29.49 -4.41 -26.62
CA LYS A 513 -30.91 -4.84 -26.60
C LYS A 513 -31.51 -5.05 -27.99
N SER A 514 -30.88 -4.53 -29.04
CA SER A 514 -31.30 -4.70 -30.43
C SER A 514 -30.46 -5.77 -31.17
N PRO A 515 -31.10 -6.56 -32.07
CA PRO A 515 -30.37 -7.54 -32.88
C PRO A 515 -29.46 -6.85 -33.92
N PRO A 516 -28.43 -7.53 -34.42
CA PRO A 516 -27.44 -6.96 -35.35
C PRO A 516 -28.06 -6.37 -36.62
N SER A 517 -29.22 -6.88 -37.05
CA SER A 517 -29.96 -6.42 -38.24
C SER A 517 -30.68 -5.07 -38.07
N SER A 518 -30.91 -4.59 -36.85
CA SER A 518 -31.64 -3.33 -36.56
C SER A 518 -30.97 -2.50 -35.44
N MET A 519 -29.64 -2.47 -35.46
CA MET A 519 -28.83 -1.93 -34.38
C MET A 519 -28.94 -0.40 -34.23
N VAL A 520 -29.36 0.07 -33.05
CA VAL A 520 -29.37 1.50 -32.68
C VAL A 520 -27.93 2.00 -32.45
N TYR A 521 -27.67 3.30 -32.63
CA TYR A 521 -26.33 3.89 -32.44
C TYR A 521 -25.73 3.61 -31.05
N SER A 522 -26.56 3.58 -29.99
CA SER A 522 -26.14 3.19 -28.62
C SER A 522 -25.59 1.78 -28.56
N ASP A 523 -26.29 0.85 -29.19
CA ASP A 523 -26.00 -0.58 -29.16
C ASP A 523 -24.76 -0.89 -30.00
N ARG A 524 -24.59 -0.18 -31.12
CA ARG A 524 -23.37 -0.24 -31.92
C ARG A 524 -22.13 0.20 -31.13
N ARG A 525 -22.26 1.25 -30.31
CA ARG A 525 -21.18 1.72 -29.44
C ARG A 525 -20.89 0.73 -28.31
N ALA A 526 -21.92 0.15 -27.70
CA ALA A 526 -21.77 -0.88 -26.68
C ALA A 526 -21.06 -2.12 -27.25
N PHE A 527 -21.45 -2.55 -28.45
CA PHE A 527 -20.81 -3.67 -29.15
C PHE A 527 -19.35 -3.40 -29.53
N GLN A 528 -19.03 -2.19 -30.02
CA GLN A 528 -17.62 -1.80 -30.25
C GLN A 528 -16.81 -1.81 -28.95
N ARG A 529 -17.39 -1.31 -27.86
CA ARG A 529 -16.74 -1.34 -26.54
C ARG A 529 -16.53 -2.76 -26.03
N PHE A 530 -17.49 -3.65 -26.27
CA PHE A 530 -17.34 -5.07 -25.99
C PHE A 530 -16.14 -5.64 -26.75
N GLN A 531 -16.05 -5.44 -28.06
CA GLN A 531 -14.91 -5.91 -28.87
C GLN A 531 -13.58 -5.35 -28.37
N ASP A 532 -13.52 -4.04 -28.11
CA ASP A 532 -12.30 -3.39 -27.61
C ASP A 532 -11.87 -3.93 -26.23
N CYS A 533 -12.82 -4.18 -25.33
CA CYS A 533 -12.53 -4.73 -24.00
C CYS A 533 -12.14 -6.21 -24.08
N TYR A 534 -12.78 -6.97 -24.95
CA TYR A 534 -12.45 -8.38 -25.19
C TYR A 534 -11.06 -8.54 -25.81
N ASP A 535 -10.72 -7.71 -26.81
CA ASP A 535 -9.37 -7.66 -27.40
C ASP A 535 -8.31 -7.33 -26.34
N LYS A 536 -8.58 -6.36 -25.46
CA LYS A 536 -7.66 -5.99 -24.36
C LYS A 536 -7.52 -7.09 -23.32
N CYS A 537 -8.61 -7.78 -23.00
CA CYS A 537 -8.58 -8.94 -22.10
C CYS A 537 -7.56 -9.98 -22.60
N GLU A 538 -7.66 -10.37 -23.87
CA GLU A 538 -6.77 -11.35 -24.48
C GLU A 538 -5.30 -10.88 -24.49
N ILE A 539 -5.07 -9.59 -24.77
CA ILE A 539 -3.72 -8.99 -24.76
C ILE A 539 -3.11 -9.01 -23.35
N TYR A 540 -3.82 -8.54 -22.33
CA TYR A 540 -3.27 -8.51 -20.97
C TYR A 540 -3.05 -9.90 -20.40
N TYR A 541 -3.93 -10.85 -20.71
CA TYR A 541 -3.78 -12.22 -20.28
C TYR A 541 -2.53 -12.88 -20.88
N ALA A 542 -2.32 -12.74 -22.19
CA ALA A 542 -1.12 -13.26 -22.83
C ALA A 542 0.15 -12.52 -22.35
N TYR A 543 0.05 -11.21 -22.08
CA TYR A 543 1.20 -10.40 -21.65
C TYR A 543 1.64 -10.71 -20.22
N GLU A 544 0.73 -11.13 -19.34
CA GLU A 544 1.06 -11.60 -17.99
C GLU A 544 2.11 -12.72 -18.02
N LEU A 545 1.97 -13.69 -18.94
CA LEU A 545 2.92 -14.81 -19.07
C LEU A 545 4.33 -14.30 -19.41
N ILE A 546 4.43 -13.32 -20.30
CA ILE A 546 5.69 -12.69 -20.69
C ILE A 546 6.25 -11.83 -19.57
N TYR A 547 5.39 -11.08 -18.89
CA TYR A 547 5.79 -10.19 -17.80
C TYR A 547 6.35 -10.99 -16.63
N ARG A 548 5.72 -12.10 -16.24
CA ARG A 548 6.24 -13.03 -15.22
C ARG A 548 7.59 -13.61 -15.64
N ALA A 549 7.69 -14.16 -16.86
CA ALA A 549 8.94 -14.73 -17.34
C ALA A 549 10.10 -13.72 -17.46
N SER A 550 9.80 -12.43 -17.65
CA SER A 550 10.81 -11.37 -17.71
C SER A 550 11.16 -10.78 -16.34
N SER A 551 10.28 -10.86 -15.35
CA SER A 551 10.46 -10.21 -14.05
C SER A 551 10.96 -11.20 -12.98
N ASP A 552 10.57 -12.47 -13.09
CA ASP A 552 11.00 -13.53 -12.20
C ASP A 552 12.34 -14.11 -12.67
N ALA A 553 13.24 -14.38 -11.72
CA ALA A 553 14.55 -14.97 -12.03
C ALA A 553 14.46 -16.43 -12.54
N PHE A 554 13.33 -17.11 -12.26
CA PHE A 554 13.06 -18.47 -12.70
C PHE A 554 11.60 -18.56 -13.17
N SER A 555 11.38 -18.98 -14.41
CA SER A 555 10.03 -19.23 -14.93
C SER A 555 9.72 -20.72 -14.90
N SER A 556 8.58 -21.11 -14.29
CA SER A 556 8.01 -22.46 -14.43
C SER A 556 7.27 -22.67 -15.76
N ILE A 557 7.08 -21.60 -16.54
CA ILE A 557 6.35 -21.61 -17.80
C ILE A 557 7.19 -22.29 -18.89
N TYR A 558 6.57 -23.18 -19.66
CA TYR A 558 7.20 -23.86 -20.78
C TYR A 558 7.62 -22.88 -21.89
N ALA A 559 8.79 -23.14 -22.49
CA ALA A 559 9.38 -22.31 -23.54
C ALA A 559 8.45 -22.15 -24.77
N GLY A 560 7.78 -23.22 -25.19
CA GLY A 560 6.81 -23.21 -26.29
C GLY A 560 5.61 -22.30 -26.03
N THR A 561 5.10 -22.30 -24.79
CA THR A 561 3.99 -21.42 -24.38
C THR A 561 4.38 -19.95 -24.46
N LEU A 562 5.58 -19.60 -23.96
CA LEU A 562 6.10 -18.22 -24.04
C LEU A 562 6.33 -17.80 -25.50
N PHE A 563 6.84 -18.71 -26.33
CA PHE A 563 7.03 -18.47 -27.76
C PHE A 563 5.70 -18.18 -28.47
N ASN A 564 4.68 -19.02 -28.26
CA ASN A 564 3.38 -18.89 -28.91
C ASN A 564 2.60 -17.67 -28.39
N ALA A 565 2.63 -17.39 -27.08
CA ALA A 565 2.02 -16.19 -26.50
C ALA A 565 2.67 -14.91 -27.04
N ALA A 566 4.00 -14.88 -27.17
CA ALA A 566 4.71 -13.74 -27.74
C ALA A 566 4.41 -13.53 -29.23
N ARG A 567 4.25 -14.61 -30.00
CA ARG A 567 3.82 -14.55 -31.41
C ARG A 567 2.41 -13.96 -31.54
N PHE A 568 1.47 -14.49 -30.76
CA PHE A 568 0.09 -14.01 -30.72
C PHE A 568 0.01 -12.51 -30.42
N LEU A 569 0.69 -12.06 -29.36
CA LEU A 569 0.75 -10.65 -28.99
C LEU A 569 1.41 -9.78 -30.05
N LEU A 570 2.52 -10.22 -30.62
CA LEU A 570 3.21 -9.44 -31.63
C LEU A 570 2.36 -9.27 -32.89
N MET A 571 1.63 -10.31 -33.32
CA MET A 571 0.74 -10.24 -34.48
C MET A 571 -0.43 -9.27 -34.24
N ARG A 572 -1.01 -9.24 -33.04
CA ARG A 572 -2.09 -8.30 -32.68
C ARG A 572 -1.62 -6.85 -32.52
N LEU A 573 -0.40 -6.65 -32.02
CA LEU A 573 0.17 -5.32 -31.73
C LEU A 573 1.00 -4.74 -32.88
N MET A 574 1.21 -5.47 -33.98
CA MET A 574 2.11 -4.99 -35.04
C MET A 574 1.60 -3.74 -35.76
N ASN A 575 0.28 -3.64 -35.96
CA ASN A 575 -0.38 -2.53 -36.67
C ASN A 575 -1.21 -1.63 -35.74
N ARG A 576 -1.14 -1.86 -34.42
CA ARG A 576 -1.92 -1.14 -33.40
C ARG A 576 -0.98 -0.55 -32.35
N GLU A 577 -1.41 0.53 -31.70
CA GLU A 577 -0.67 1.06 -30.55
C GLU A 577 -0.79 0.09 -29.37
N ALA A 578 0.33 -0.10 -28.64
CA ALA A 578 0.36 -0.98 -27.48
C ALA A 578 -0.53 -0.43 -26.35
N PRO A 579 -1.40 -1.26 -25.73
CA PRO A 579 -2.17 -0.86 -24.56
C PRO A 579 -1.27 -0.42 -23.40
N MET A 580 -1.83 0.40 -22.52
CA MET A 580 -1.12 0.93 -21.34
C MET A 580 -0.49 -0.19 -20.50
N GLY A 581 0.77 -0.03 -20.07
CA GLY A 581 1.49 -1.04 -19.27
C GLY A 581 2.13 -2.19 -20.07
N VAL A 582 1.75 -2.39 -21.35
CA VAL A 582 2.37 -3.40 -22.21
C VAL A 582 3.69 -2.88 -22.79
N SER A 583 4.80 -3.52 -22.43
CA SER A 583 6.12 -3.17 -22.94
C SER A 583 6.45 -3.96 -24.19
N MET A 584 6.52 -3.26 -25.33
CA MET A 584 6.97 -3.84 -26.60
C MET A 584 8.41 -4.37 -26.53
N VAL A 585 9.27 -3.75 -25.71
CA VAL A 585 10.66 -4.22 -25.54
C VAL A 585 10.69 -5.58 -24.87
N LYS A 586 9.95 -5.76 -23.76
CA LYS A 586 9.84 -7.07 -23.07
C LYS A 586 9.29 -8.15 -23.99
N LEU A 587 8.20 -7.83 -24.71
CA LEU A 587 7.55 -8.73 -25.65
C LEU A 587 8.52 -9.22 -26.75
N VAL A 588 9.15 -8.30 -27.47
CA VAL A 588 10.01 -8.65 -28.60
C VAL A 588 11.31 -9.31 -28.14
N HIS A 589 11.86 -8.91 -26.98
CA HIS A 589 13.02 -9.57 -26.38
C HIS A 589 12.72 -11.00 -25.97
N MET A 590 11.57 -11.25 -25.34
CA MET A 590 11.12 -12.60 -24.99
C MET A 590 10.96 -13.47 -26.24
N LEU A 591 10.34 -12.93 -27.28
CA LEU A 591 10.19 -13.62 -28.56
C LEU A 591 11.55 -13.98 -29.17
N ALA A 592 12.51 -13.05 -29.17
CA ALA A 592 13.83 -13.28 -29.74
C ALA A 592 14.58 -14.40 -29.02
N LYS A 593 14.59 -14.37 -27.67
CA LYS A 593 15.22 -15.40 -26.83
C LYS A 593 14.58 -16.77 -27.02
N GLN A 594 13.24 -16.87 -27.06
CA GLN A 594 12.59 -18.16 -27.26
C GLN A 594 12.71 -18.67 -28.69
N SER A 595 12.76 -17.78 -29.69
CA SER A 595 13.01 -18.17 -31.07
C SER A 595 14.39 -18.79 -31.25
N GLU A 596 15.41 -18.32 -30.52
CA GLU A 596 16.74 -18.95 -30.51
C GLU A 596 16.72 -20.36 -29.91
N VAL A 597 16.01 -20.54 -28.78
CA VAL A 597 15.88 -21.83 -28.09
C VAL A 597 15.14 -22.85 -28.96
N MET A 598 14.09 -22.41 -29.67
CA MET A 598 13.27 -23.24 -30.56
C MET A 598 13.84 -23.36 -31.99
N GLU A 599 15.06 -22.86 -32.23
CA GLU A 599 15.76 -22.90 -33.53
C GLU A 599 15.01 -22.20 -34.69
N ALA A 600 14.14 -21.23 -34.38
CA ALA A 600 13.47 -20.35 -35.34
C ALA A 600 14.32 -19.11 -35.64
N TYR A 601 15.45 -19.31 -36.33
CA TYR A 601 16.47 -18.27 -36.49
C TYR A 601 16.07 -17.11 -37.40
N LYS A 602 15.19 -17.32 -38.38
CA LYS A 602 14.70 -16.23 -39.25
C LYS A 602 13.76 -15.32 -38.45
N LEU A 603 12.91 -15.91 -37.60
CA LEU A 603 12.08 -15.14 -36.66
C LEU A 603 12.91 -14.40 -35.60
N ALA A 604 13.95 -15.03 -35.06
CA ALA A 604 14.86 -14.40 -34.10
C ALA A 604 15.51 -13.13 -34.67
N ARG A 605 16.01 -13.19 -35.92
CA ARG A 605 16.58 -12.02 -36.62
C ARG A 605 15.58 -10.89 -36.76
N PHE A 606 14.37 -11.20 -37.23
CA PHE A 606 13.30 -10.23 -37.35
C PHE A 606 13.00 -9.54 -36.00
N ALA A 607 12.93 -10.32 -34.91
CA ALA A 607 12.68 -9.79 -33.58
C ALA A 607 13.82 -8.87 -33.11
N TYR A 608 15.08 -9.25 -33.32
CA TYR A 608 16.23 -8.41 -32.97
C TYR A 608 16.32 -7.12 -33.79
N ASP A 609 16.06 -7.18 -35.11
CA ASP A 609 16.01 -6.00 -35.95
C ASP A 609 14.90 -5.04 -35.46
N LYS A 610 13.77 -5.58 -35.01
CA LYS A 610 12.68 -4.78 -34.40
C LYS A 610 13.09 -4.18 -33.05
N LEU A 611 13.90 -4.87 -32.24
CA LEU A 611 14.42 -4.33 -30.97
C LEU A 611 15.34 -3.13 -31.17
N GLN A 612 16.12 -3.09 -32.25
CA GLN A 612 16.97 -1.94 -32.57
C GLN A 612 16.16 -0.66 -32.83
N GLY A 613 14.92 -0.79 -33.29
CA GLY A 613 13.99 0.33 -33.46
C GLY A 613 13.33 0.83 -32.16
N LEU A 614 13.55 0.14 -31.04
CA LEU A 614 12.93 0.45 -29.75
C LEU A 614 13.95 0.98 -28.73
N ARG A 615 13.47 1.70 -27.71
CA ARG A 615 14.32 2.19 -26.62
C ARG A 615 14.55 1.10 -25.58
N VAL A 616 15.73 0.50 -25.63
CA VAL A 616 16.15 -0.57 -24.70
C VAL A 616 16.91 0.01 -23.50
N SER A 617 16.76 -0.61 -22.33
CA SER A 617 17.54 -0.28 -21.12
C SER A 617 19.02 -0.63 -21.30
N PRO A 618 19.98 0.15 -20.76
CA PRO A 618 21.42 -0.13 -20.93
C PRO A 618 21.85 -1.50 -20.38
N GLU A 619 21.11 -2.06 -19.42
CA GLU A 619 21.38 -3.39 -18.86
C GLU A 619 21.14 -4.52 -19.86
N TRP A 620 20.10 -4.40 -20.71
CA TRP A 620 19.75 -5.43 -21.69
C TRP A 620 20.48 -5.24 -23.01
N GLN A 621 21.05 -4.06 -23.23
CA GLN A 621 21.71 -3.72 -24.48
C GLN A 621 22.93 -4.62 -24.74
N SER A 622 23.74 -4.90 -23.72
CA SER A 622 24.91 -5.79 -23.87
C SER A 622 24.53 -7.21 -24.27
N ASP A 623 23.46 -7.74 -23.67
CA ASP A 623 23.01 -9.11 -23.90
C ASP A 623 22.36 -9.24 -25.28
N ILE A 624 21.53 -8.24 -25.66
CA ILE A 624 20.91 -8.18 -26.98
C ILE A 624 21.95 -8.04 -28.08
N ASP A 625 22.96 -7.17 -27.91
CA ASP A 625 24.03 -6.98 -28.90
C ASP A 625 24.83 -8.28 -29.09
N LEU A 626 25.10 -9.02 -28.02
CA LEU A 626 25.77 -10.32 -28.09
C LEU A 626 24.90 -11.35 -28.82
N SER A 627 23.61 -11.46 -28.49
CA SER A 627 22.69 -12.38 -29.16
C SER A 627 22.51 -12.06 -30.65
N ILE A 628 22.47 -10.78 -31.04
CA ILE A 628 22.44 -10.36 -32.45
C ILE A 628 23.64 -10.92 -33.22
N VAL A 629 24.84 -10.86 -32.63
CA VAL A 629 26.06 -11.40 -33.24
C VAL A 629 25.98 -12.94 -33.35
N LEU A 630 25.50 -13.61 -32.31
CA LEU A 630 25.35 -15.07 -32.30
C LEU A 630 24.35 -15.57 -33.34
N VAL A 631 23.18 -14.92 -33.46
CA VAL A 631 22.14 -15.31 -34.42
C VAL A 631 22.60 -15.10 -35.86
N ARG A 632 23.47 -14.12 -36.14
CA ARG A 632 24.06 -13.95 -37.48
C ARG A 632 24.91 -15.15 -37.93
N ALA A 633 25.46 -15.93 -37.00
CA ALA A 633 26.22 -17.14 -37.32
C ALA A 633 25.34 -18.38 -37.64
N LYS A 634 24.02 -18.31 -37.41
CA LYS A 634 23.05 -19.40 -37.62
C LYS A 634 22.45 -19.39 -39.04
N PRO A 635 21.79 -20.47 -39.51
CA PRO A 635 21.13 -20.46 -40.83
C PRO A 635 19.95 -19.47 -40.90
N PHE A 636 19.63 -18.97 -42.10
CA PHE A 636 18.43 -18.14 -42.36
C PHE A 636 17.21 -19.03 -42.67
N SER A 637 16.93 -19.98 -41.80
CA SER A 637 15.78 -20.88 -41.91
C SER A 637 15.17 -21.07 -40.53
N ASP A 638 13.84 -21.17 -40.49
CA ASP A 638 13.13 -21.65 -39.31
C ASP A 638 12.98 -23.16 -39.43
N LYS A 639 12.82 -23.86 -38.30
CA LYS A 639 12.59 -25.31 -38.29
C LYS A 639 11.19 -25.62 -38.86
N ASP A 640 11.12 -26.51 -39.85
CA ASP A 640 9.87 -26.80 -40.60
C ASP A 640 8.73 -27.33 -39.72
N GLU A 641 9.05 -28.09 -38.66
CA GLU A 641 8.08 -28.61 -37.67
C GLU A 641 7.33 -27.50 -36.90
N MET A 642 7.88 -26.27 -36.84
CA MET A 642 7.29 -25.16 -36.10
C MET A 642 6.30 -24.33 -36.92
N LEU A 643 6.23 -24.55 -38.24
CA LEU A 643 5.40 -23.75 -39.14
C LEU A 643 3.92 -24.11 -38.96
N PRO A 644 3.04 -23.15 -38.67
CA PRO A 644 1.62 -23.43 -38.47
C PRO A 644 0.95 -23.94 -39.74
N VAL A 645 0.31 -25.11 -39.65
CA VAL A 645 -0.50 -25.68 -40.72
C VAL A 645 -1.93 -25.16 -40.60
N CYS A 646 -2.53 -24.78 -41.71
CA CYS A 646 -3.95 -24.41 -41.74
C CYS A 646 -4.83 -25.67 -41.80
N TRP A 647 -5.64 -25.89 -40.76
CA TRP A 647 -6.58 -27.02 -40.70
C TRP A 647 -7.72 -26.96 -41.73
N ARG A 648 -7.92 -25.81 -42.41
CA ARG A 648 -8.88 -25.68 -43.51
C ARG A 648 -8.30 -26.06 -44.88
N CYS A 649 -7.05 -25.68 -45.20
CA CYS A 649 -6.49 -25.87 -46.54
C CYS A 649 -5.19 -26.68 -46.58
N GLY A 650 -4.68 -27.17 -45.45
CA GLY A 650 -3.44 -27.91 -45.34
C GLY A 650 -2.16 -27.12 -45.66
N THR A 651 -2.27 -25.82 -45.95
CA THR A 651 -1.12 -24.98 -46.33
C THR A 651 -0.28 -24.62 -45.10
N THR A 652 1.04 -24.71 -45.21
CA THR A 652 2.00 -24.25 -44.19
C THR A 652 2.14 -22.73 -44.23
N ASN A 653 1.96 -22.06 -43.09
CA ASN A 653 1.99 -20.60 -42.98
C ASN A 653 3.30 -20.14 -42.31
N ALA A 654 3.69 -18.89 -42.58
CA ALA A 654 4.82 -18.28 -41.90
C ALA A 654 4.52 -18.06 -40.41
N LEU A 655 5.57 -18.05 -39.57
CA LEU A 655 5.43 -17.88 -38.12
C LEU A 655 4.81 -16.52 -37.71
N LEU A 656 5.00 -15.48 -38.55
CA LEU A 656 4.40 -14.17 -38.38
C LEU A 656 3.69 -13.76 -39.68
N ASN A 657 2.43 -13.36 -39.57
CA ASN A 657 1.68 -12.75 -40.66
C ASN A 657 1.35 -11.28 -40.31
N PRO A 658 1.72 -10.30 -41.16
CA PRO A 658 1.41 -8.90 -40.91
C PRO A 658 -0.06 -8.52 -41.01
N GLN A 659 -0.90 -9.37 -41.60
CA GLN A 659 -2.33 -9.17 -41.69
C GLN A 659 -3.08 -9.68 -40.44
N GLY A 660 -2.40 -10.35 -39.52
CA GLY A 660 -2.96 -10.90 -38.27
C GLY A 660 -2.95 -12.43 -38.23
N ASP A 661 -3.70 -13.02 -37.30
CA ASP A 661 -3.83 -14.48 -37.11
C ASP A 661 -4.79 -15.11 -38.12
N PHE A 662 -4.48 -14.98 -39.42
CA PHE A 662 -5.24 -15.61 -40.51
C PHE A 662 -4.32 -16.38 -41.46
N CYS A 663 -4.86 -17.42 -42.10
CA CYS A 663 -4.16 -18.12 -43.17
C CYS A 663 -4.04 -17.23 -44.41
N PHE A 664 -2.85 -17.11 -44.99
CA PHE A 664 -2.63 -16.27 -46.18
C PHE A 664 -3.33 -16.83 -47.44
N ASN A 665 -3.60 -18.14 -47.47
CA ASN A 665 -4.18 -18.82 -48.63
C ASN A 665 -5.71 -18.79 -48.61
N CYS A 666 -6.33 -19.33 -47.54
CA CYS A 666 -7.80 -19.47 -47.46
C CYS A 666 -8.49 -18.41 -46.60
N GLY A 667 -7.75 -17.56 -45.89
CA GLY A 667 -8.30 -16.50 -45.04
C GLY A 667 -8.97 -16.96 -43.74
N SER A 668 -8.90 -18.26 -43.39
CA SER A 668 -9.47 -18.75 -42.13
C SER A 668 -8.69 -18.22 -40.92
N ALA A 669 -9.41 -17.89 -39.85
CA ALA A 669 -8.82 -17.47 -38.59
C ALA A 669 -8.11 -18.64 -37.89
N PHE A 670 -6.98 -18.35 -37.25
CA PHE A 670 -6.32 -19.30 -36.38
C PHE A 670 -6.84 -19.18 -34.95
N HIS A 671 -7.52 -20.21 -34.47
CA HIS A 671 -7.92 -20.32 -33.06
C HIS A 671 -6.79 -20.95 -32.24
N ARG A 672 -6.58 -20.44 -31.02
CA ARG A 672 -5.49 -20.87 -30.13
C ARG A 672 -6.02 -21.33 -28.78
N SER A 673 -5.34 -22.29 -28.14
CA SER A 673 -5.58 -22.63 -26.73
C SER A 673 -5.13 -21.46 -25.84
N PHE A 674 -6.00 -20.94 -24.97
CA PHE A 674 -5.65 -19.84 -24.05
C PHE A 674 -4.85 -20.28 -22.81
N LEU A 675 -4.17 -21.44 -22.87
CA LEU A 675 -3.16 -21.85 -21.90
C LEU A 675 -1.78 -21.90 -22.56
N THR A 676 -1.66 -22.66 -23.65
CA THR A 676 -0.39 -22.87 -24.37
C THR A 676 -0.19 -21.98 -25.60
N PHE A 677 -1.24 -21.29 -26.05
CA PHE A 677 -1.29 -20.47 -27.28
C PHE A 677 -1.00 -21.24 -28.58
N GLU A 678 -1.09 -22.57 -28.54
CA GLU A 678 -0.96 -23.45 -29.69
C GLU A 678 -2.19 -23.42 -30.60
N HIS A 679 -2.01 -23.73 -31.88
CA HIS A 679 -3.07 -23.68 -32.88
C HIS A 679 -3.99 -24.90 -32.76
N LEU A 680 -5.26 -24.65 -32.45
CA LEU A 680 -6.26 -25.71 -32.33
C LEU A 680 -6.82 -26.10 -33.71
N PRO A 681 -7.21 -27.38 -33.92
CA PRO A 681 -7.79 -27.88 -35.16
C PRO A 681 -9.25 -27.44 -35.36
N LEU A 682 -9.54 -26.15 -35.21
CA LEU A 682 -10.90 -25.59 -35.27
C LEU A 682 -11.15 -24.83 -36.57
N VAL A 683 -12.28 -25.12 -37.22
CA VAL A 683 -12.76 -24.41 -38.41
C VAL A 683 -14.17 -23.88 -38.17
N GLU A 684 -14.35 -22.56 -38.29
CA GLU A 684 -15.67 -21.89 -38.17
C GLU A 684 -16.56 -22.18 -39.38
N PHE A 685 -17.84 -22.44 -39.12
CA PHE A 685 -18.87 -22.55 -40.14
C PHE A 685 -20.15 -21.81 -39.73
N GLU A 686 -20.90 -21.34 -40.73
CA GLU A 686 -22.17 -20.65 -40.58
C GLU A 686 -23.32 -21.59 -40.97
N LEU A 687 -24.50 -21.36 -40.41
CA LEU A 687 -25.72 -22.08 -40.79
C LEU A 687 -26.33 -21.48 -42.07
N GLU A 688 -26.99 -22.33 -42.87
CA GLU A 688 -27.73 -21.89 -44.05
C GLU A 688 -28.95 -21.02 -43.68
N ASP A 689 -29.27 -20.02 -44.53
CA ASP A 689 -30.38 -19.10 -44.37
C ASP A 689 -31.72 -19.88 -44.26
N GLY A 690 -32.26 -20.02 -43.05
CA GLY A 690 -33.53 -20.73 -42.78
C GLY A 690 -33.44 -21.85 -41.74
N ILE A 691 -32.25 -22.15 -41.20
CA ILE A 691 -32.04 -23.06 -40.07
C ILE A 691 -31.88 -22.23 -38.80
N GLY A 692 -32.74 -22.45 -37.79
CA GLY A 692 -32.57 -21.83 -36.47
C GLY A 692 -31.57 -22.58 -35.60
N ASP A 693 -30.98 -21.91 -34.59
CA ASP A 693 -29.97 -22.51 -33.71
C ASP A 693 -30.47 -23.79 -33.00
N ALA A 694 -31.74 -23.82 -32.58
CA ALA A 694 -32.38 -24.99 -31.99
C ALA A 694 -32.59 -26.14 -32.99
N GLU A 695 -32.91 -25.82 -34.25
CA GLU A 695 -33.02 -26.81 -35.32
C GLU A 695 -31.64 -27.42 -35.62
N ALA A 696 -30.58 -26.59 -35.68
CA ALA A 696 -29.21 -27.06 -35.89
C ALA A 696 -28.71 -28.00 -34.78
N ILE A 697 -28.98 -27.69 -33.51
CA ILE A 697 -28.64 -28.58 -32.39
C ILE A 697 -29.37 -29.92 -32.51
N SER A 698 -30.68 -29.91 -32.79
CA SER A 698 -31.46 -31.15 -32.97
C SER A 698 -31.01 -32.00 -34.17
N LEU A 699 -30.42 -31.38 -35.20
CA LEU A 699 -29.89 -32.08 -36.37
C LEU A 699 -28.52 -32.73 -36.08
N LEU A 700 -27.72 -32.13 -35.19
CA LEU A 700 -26.45 -32.68 -34.71
C LEU A 700 -26.65 -33.82 -33.70
N GLU A 701 -27.78 -33.86 -32.99
CA GLU A 701 -28.15 -34.93 -32.05
C GLU A 701 -28.74 -36.18 -32.73
N GLN A 702 -29.11 -36.10 -34.01
CA GLN A 702 -29.56 -37.25 -34.79
C GLN A 702 -28.36 -38.09 -35.22
N GLU A 703 -28.34 -39.39 -34.87
CA GLU A 703 -27.28 -40.30 -35.32
C GLU A 703 -27.16 -40.30 -36.86
N PRO A 704 -25.94 -40.26 -37.42
CA PRO A 704 -25.75 -40.31 -38.86
C PRO A 704 -26.32 -41.61 -39.42
N GLY A 705 -27.33 -41.51 -40.30
CA GLY A 705 -27.99 -42.68 -40.86
C GLY A 705 -27.02 -43.52 -41.70
N GLU A 706 -26.96 -44.84 -41.43
CA GLU A 706 -26.24 -45.80 -42.27
C GLU A 706 -26.70 -45.69 -43.73
N HIS A 707 -25.85 -45.16 -44.61
CA HIS A 707 -26.00 -45.30 -46.05
C HIS A 707 -24.93 -46.25 -46.57
N GLY A 708 -25.43 -47.36 -47.12
CA GLY A 708 -24.66 -48.57 -47.39
C GLY A 708 -23.51 -48.38 -48.37
N SER A 709 -22.41 -49.05 -48.04
CA SER A 709 -21.28 -49.32 -48.92
C SER A 709 -21.72 -49.79 -50.32
N PRO A 710 -21.34 -49.11 -51.41
CA PRO A 710 -21.43 -49.69 -52.73
C PRO A 710 -20.37 -50.80 -52.87
N LYS A 711 -20.79 -52.00 -53.30
CA LYS A 711 -19.90 -53.13 -53.58
C LYS A 711 -18.74 -52.74 -54.52
N PRO A 712 -17.52 -53.27 -54.31
CA PRO A 712 -16.38 -52.95 -55.16
C PRO A 712 -16.61 -53.51 -56.58
N LYS A 713 -16.71 -52.63 -57.58
CA LYS A 713 -16.60 -53.04 -58.99
C LYS A 713 -15.14 -53.32 -59.31
N SER A 714 -14.90 -54.53 -59.80
CA SER A 714 -13.63 -55.05 -60.30
C SER A 714 -12.95 -54.11 -61.30
N LYS A 715 -11.64 -53.86 -61.07
CA LYS A 715 -10.74 -53.19 -62.02
C LYS A 715 -10.64 -53.97 -63.34
N PRO A 716 -10.62 -53.31 -64.51
CA PRO A 716 -9.85 -53.80 -65.64
C PRO A 716 -8.38 -53.38 -65.46
N ARG A 717 -7.47 -54.35 -65.63
CA ARG A 717 -6.04 -54.11 -65.87
C ARG A 717 -5.86 -53.42 -67.23
N HIS A 718 -4.97 -52.43 -67.31
CA HIS A 718 -4.16 -52.23 -68.51
C HIS A 718 -2.81 -51.57 -68.18
N ASP A 719 -1.86 -51.89 -69.06
CA ASP A 719 -0.41 -51.90 -68.90
C ASP A 719 0.29 -50.54 -68.99
N ASP A 720 1.53 -50.55 -68.49
CA ASP A 720 2.58 -49.56 -68.67
C ASP A 720 2.79 -49.16 -70.15
N ASN A 721 2.87 -47.84 -70.38
CA ASN A 721 3.88 -47.13 -71.19
C ASN A 721 3.32 -45.81 -71.73
N ASN A 722 3.72 -44.67 -71.15
CA ASN A 722 4.42 -43.61 -71.88
C ASN A 722 4.69 -42.37 -71.02
N ALA A 723 5.76 -41.68 -71.41
CA ALA A 723 6.36 -40.49 -70.84
C ALA A 723 5.41 -39.36 -70.45
N ASP A 724 5.69 -38.76 -69.29
CA ASP A 724 5.22 -37.44 -68.87
C ASP A 724 5.66 -36.37 -69.88
N VAL A 725 4.67 -35.71 -70.49
CA VAL A 725 4.84 -34.40 -71.13
C VAL A 725 3.80 -33.48 -70.52
N LEU A 726 4.27 -32.55 -69.68
CA LEU A 726 3.50 -31.41 -69.17
C LEU A 726 3.14 -30.49 -70.34
N GLN A 727 1.85 -30.42 -70.67
CA GLN A 727 1.30 -29.37 -71.54
C GLN A 727 0.47 -28.42 -70.67
N LEU A 728 0.90 -27.17 -70.63
CA LEU A 728 0.33 -26.07 -69.86
C LEU A 728 -0.69 -25.36 -70.75
N ASP A 729 -1.99 -25.46 -70.45
CA ASP A 729 -3.00 -24.55 -71.01
C ASP A 729 -4.11 -24.22 -70.00
N THR A 730 -4.17 -22.92 -69.69
CA THR A 730 -5.30 -22.05 -69.32
C THR A 730 -6.34 -22.52 -68.29
N VAL A 731 -6.24 -21.88 -67.12
CA VAL A 731 -7.17 -21.80 -66.00
C VAL A 731 -8.43 -21.03 -66.40
N ASP A 732 -9.62 -21.50 -66.01
CA ASP A 732 -10.77 -20.69 -65.51
C ASP A 732 -12.18 -21.30 -65.74
N GLN A 733 -12.33 -22.55 -66.18
CA GLN A 733 -13.67 -23.18 -66.27
C GLN A 733 -13.86 -24.52 -65.54
N ASP A 734 -12.81 -25.14 -65.00
CA ASP A 734 -12.90 -26.52 -64.49
C ASP A 734 -13.13 -26.66 -62.97
N VAL A 735 -13.13 -25.58 -62.17
CA VAL A 735 -13.34 -25.70 -60.71
C VAL A 735 -14.77 -26.15 -60.38
N MET A 736 -15.76 -25.72 -61.16
CA MET A 736 -17.16 -26.15 -60.99
C MET A 736 -17.39 -27.59 -61.47
N ALA A 737 -16.66 -28.05 -62.49
CA ALA A 737 -16.75 -29.41 -63.00
C ALA A 737 -16.06 -30.43 -62.07
N GLN A 738 -14.98 -30.03 -61.39
CA GLN A 738 -14.36 -30.84 -60.33
C GLN A 738 -15.23 -30.94 -59.06
N MET A 739 -16.14 -29.98 -58.85
CA MET A 739 -17.07 -29.94 -57.72
C MET A 739 -18.16 -31.03 -57.79
N GLU A 740 -18.54 -31.48 -59.00
CA GLU A 740 -19.52 -32.57 -59.21
C GLU A 740 -18.91 -33.98 -59.07
N MET A 741 -17.59 -34.10 -58.97
CA MET A 741 -16.89 -35.39 -58.84
C MET A 741 -16.42 -35.72 -57.41
N MET A 742 -16.72 -34.87 -56.42
CA MET A 742 -16.39 -35.11 -55.00
C MET A 742 -17.61 -35.53 -54.19
N GLU A 743 -17.46 -36.59 -53.40
CA GLU A 743 -18.54 -37.25 -52.65
C GLU A 743 -19.01 -36.47 -51.40
N ASP A 744 -18.28 -35.43 -50.95
CA ASP A 744 -18.62 -34.66 -49.74
C ASP A 744 -18.65 -33.12 -49.99
N PRO A 745 -19.83 -32.47 -49.88
CA PRO A 745 -20.01 -31.02 -50.00
C PRO A 745 -19.16 -30.18 -49.04
N TRP A 746 -18.77 -30.72 -47.87
CA TRP A 746 -17.94 -30.03 -46.89
C TRP A 746 -16.52 -29.76 -47.44
N GLN A 747 -15.90 -30.77 -48.05
CA GLN A 747 -14.53 -30.69 -48.58
C GLN A 747 -14.44 -29.72 -49.78
N GLY A 748 -15.50 -29.64 -50.59
CA GLY A 748 -15.57 -28.67 -51.70
C GLY A 748 -15.57 -27.21 -51.22
N GLN A 749 -16.29 -26.90 -50.14
CA GLN A 749 -16.34 -25.53 -49.58
C GLN A 749 -15.06 -25.13 -48.82
N MET A 750 -14.31 -26.10 -48.29
CA MET A 750 -13.02 -25.84 -47.61
C MET A 750 -11.97 -25.22 -48.55
N MET A 751 -12.00 -25.61 -49.83
CA MET A 751 -11.02 -25.18 -50.85
C MET A 751 -11.30 -23.78 -51.42
N ILE A 752 -12.48 -23.19 -51.15
CA ILE A 752 -12.82 -21.86 -51.63
C ILE A 752 -12.22 -20.81 -50.68
N PRO A 753 -11.28 -19.97 -51.13
CA PRO A 753 -10.65 -18.97 -50.29
C PRO A 753 -11.62 -17.84 -49.92
N ASN A 754 -11.51 -17.32 -48.69
CA ASN A 754 -12.22 -16.14 -48.19
C ASN A 754 -13.75 -16.22 -48.15
N GLN A 755 -14.35 -17.41 -48.15
CA GLN A 755 -15.78 -17.61 -47.92
C GLN A 755 -16.04 -18.43 -46.65
N PRO A 756 -17.02 -18.07 -45.80
CA PRO A 756 -17.41 -18.91 -44.67
C PRO A 756 -18.01 -20.22 -45.18
N ILE A 757 -17.73 -21.33 -44.49
CA ILE A 757 -18.34 -22.62 -44.81
C ILE A 757 -19.80 -22.54 -44.38
N ARG A 758 -20.74 -22.81 -45.28
CA ARG A 758 -22.18 -22.80 -44.98
C ARG A 758 -22.68 -24.23 -44.88
N ALA A 759 -23.07 -24.63 -43.67
CA ALA A 759 -23.52 -25.99 -43.39
C ALA A 759 -25.01 -26.14 -43.70
N ASN A 760 -25.31 -26.93 -44.72
CA ASN A 760 -26.69 -27.29 -45.08
C ASN A 760 -27.21 -28.39 -44.12
N ARG A 761 -28.54 -28.58 -44.07
CA ARG A 761 -29.18 -29.62 -43.23
C ARG A 761 -28.60 -31.03 -43.42
N HIS A 762 -28.12 -31.37 -44.61
CA HIS A 762 -27.50 -32.68 -44.89
C HIS A 762 -26.09 -32.78 -44.29
N MET A 763 -25.30 -31.70 -44.31
CA MET A 763 -23.97 -31.65 -43.74
C MET A 763 -24.03 -31.76 -42.21
N LEU A 764 -24.98 -31.07 -41.57
CA LEU A 764 -25.19 -31.12 -40.12
C LEU A 764 -25.55 -32.52 -39.62
N LYS A 765 -26.28 -33.33 -40.40
CA LYS A 765 -26.64 -34.71 -40.03
C LYS A 765 -25.47 -35.70 -40.13
N ASN A 766 -24.46 -35.37 -40.93
CA ASN A 766 -23.30 -36.24 -41.14
C ASN A 766 -22.14 -35.90 -40.20
N ILE A 767 -22.23 -34.80 -39.45
CA ILE A 767 -21.21 -34.38 -38.47
C ILE A 767 -21.59 -34.91 -37.10
N HIS A 768 -20.64 -35.54 -36.40
CA HIS A 768 -20.87 -36.05 -35.05
C HIS A 768 -20.90 -34.90 -34.03
N ARG A 769 -21.80 -34.93 -33.05
CA ARG A 769 -21.93 -33.88 -32.01
C ARG A 769 -20.63 -33.63 -31.22
N SER A 770 -19.80 -34.65 -31.06
CA SER A 770 -18.49 -34.55 -30.38
C SER A 770 -17.46 -33.76 -31.18
N GLU A 771 -17.64 -33.61 -32.50
CA GLU A 771 -16.76 -32.83 -33.36
C GLU A 771 -17.17 -31.35 -33.44
N VAL A 772 -18.29 -30.95 -32.82
CA VAL A 772 -18.83 -29.59 -32.92
C VAL A 772 -18.78 -28.87 -31.58
N ILE A 773 -18.13 -27.70 -31.58
CA ILE A 773 -18.13 -26.75 -30.46
C ILE A 773 -19.03 -25.58 -30.82
N ILE A 774 -19.92 -25.24 -29.90
CA ILE A 774 -20.84 -24.10 -30.06
C ILE A 774 -20.42 -23.02 -29.06
N ARG A 775 -20.08 -21.84 -29.57
CA ARG A 775 -19.81 -20.67 -28.73
C ARG A 775 -21.08 -19.88 -28.53
N MET A 776 -21.55 -19.89 -27.28
CA MET A 776 -22.73 -19.17 -26.85
C MET A 776 -22.32 -17.93 -26.06
N TRP A 777 -23.04 -16.83 -26.28
CA TRP A 777 -22.88 -15.60 -25.52
C TRP A 777 -24.05 -15.44 -24.54
N PRO A 778 -23.84 -14.77 -23.39
CA PRO A 778 -24.92 -14.51 -22.41
C PRO A 778 -26.13 -13.76 -22.99
N ASN A 779 -25.96 -13.06 -24.10
CA ASN A 779 -27.02 -12.33 -24.77
C ASN A 779 -27.57 -13.13 -25.96
N THR A 780 -28.85 -13.52 -25.89
CA THR A 780 -29.57 -14.30 -26.91
C THR A 780 -29.75 -13.58 -28.25
N LEU A 781 -29.41 -12.28 -28.31
CA LEU A 781 -29.47 -11.47 -29.52
C LEU A 781 -28.28 -11.69 -30.48
N ILE A 782 -27.20 -12.32 -30.00
CA ILE A 782 -26.02 -12.63 -30.80
C ILE A 782 -26.11 -14.08 -31.22
N SER A 783 -26.06 -14.33 -32.54
CA SER A 783 -26.10 -15.67 -33.11
C SER A 783 -24.96 -16.54 -32.58
N HIS A 784 -25.25 -17.81 -32.33
CA HIS A 784 -24.23 -18.77 -31.93
C HIS A 784 -23.19 -18.95 -33.03
N GLN A 785 -21.92 -19.11 -32.63
CA GLN A 785 -20.85 -19.44 -33.58
C GLN A 785 -20.55 -20.94 -33.50
N TYR A 786 -20.45 -21.59 -34.65
CA TYR A 786 -20.24 -23.03 -34.76
C TYR A 786 -18.84 -23.34 -35.27
N PHE A 787 -18.16 -24.26 -34.60
CA PHE A 787 -16.80 -24.70 -34.94
C PHE A 787 -16.74 -26.21 -35.06
N ARG A 788 -16.07 -26.71 -36.08
CA ARG A 788 -15.78 -28.14 -36.25
C ARG A 788 -14.33 -28.45 -35.86
N ILE A 789 -14.12 -29.50 -35.06
CA ILE A 789 -12.83 -30.11 -34.74
C ILE A 789 -12.43 -31.01 -35.91
N MET A 790 -11.32 -30.68 -36.57
CA MET A 790 -10.82 -31.40 -37.74
C MET A 790 -9.92 -32.59 -37.39
N ASP A 791 -9.35 -32.60 -36.20
CA ASP A 791 -8.49 -33.65 -35.68
C ASP A 791 -9.03 -34.17 -34.34
N PRO A 792 -9.62 -35.38 -34.30
CA PRO A 792 -10.20 -35.93 -33.08
C PRO A 792 -9.16 -36.32 -32.03
N ASP A 793 -7.87 -36.44 -32.39
CA ASP A 793 -6.79 -36.75 -31.45
C ASP A 793 -6.40 -35.55 -30.57
N MET A 794 -6.83 -34.33 -30.94
CA MET A 794 -6.67 -33.10 -30.16
C MET A 794 -8.04 -32.49 -29.83
N PRO A 795 -8.76 -33.05 -28.84
CA PRO A 795 -10.06 -32.53 -28.45
C PRO A 795 -9.94 -31.11 -27.88
N ALA A 796 -10.85 -30.24 -28.30
CA ALA A 796 -10.92 -28.87 -27.82
C ALA A 796 -12.24 -28.63 -27.07
N CYS A 797 -12.18 -27.78 -26.07
CA CYS A 797 -13.33 -27.36 -25.27
C CYS A 797 -13.44 -25.84 -25.21
N ILE A 798 -14.59 -25.34 -24.75
CA ILE A 798 -14.83 -23.91 -24.59
C ILE A 798 -15.04 -23.56 -23.12
N GLY A 799 -14.32 -22.56 -22.63
CA GLY A 799 -14.50 -22.07 -21.27
C GLY A 799 -15.71 -21.11 -21.15
N PRO A 800 -16.14 -20.76 -19.92
CA PRO A 800 -17.26 -19.84 -19.68
C PRO A 800 -17.04 -18.42 -20.25
N CYS A 801 -15.78 -18.06 -20.50
CA CYS A 801 -15.38 -16.81 -21.15
C CYS A 801 -15.52 -16.80 -22.69
N GLY A 802 -15.93 -17.93 -23.29
CA GLY A 802 -16.02 -18.09 -24.73
C GLY A 802 -14.67 -18.23 -25.43
N HIS A 803 -13.57 -18.52 -24.71
CA HIS A 803 -12.27 -18.86 -25.30
C HIS A 803 -12.11 -20.37 -25.44
N PHE A 804 -11.29 -20.79 -26.40
CA PHE A 804 -10.99 -22.19 -26.68
C PHE A 804 -9.77 -22.66 -25.89
N TYR A 805 -9.82 -23.92 -25.49
CA TYR A 805 -8.74 -24.63 -24.80
C TYR A 805 -8.63 -26.04 -25.38
N GLU A 806 -7.45 -26.64 -25.26
CA GLU A 806 -7.32 -28.10 -25.39
C GLU A 806 -7.94 -28.73 -24.13
N GLN A 807 -8.62 -29.86 -24.29
CA GLN A 807 -9.46 -30.43 -23.25
C GLN A 807 -8.66 -30.89 -22.03
N ASP A 808 -7.58 -31.65 -22.22
CA ASP A 808 -6.75 -32.16 -21.12
C ASP A 808 -6.07 -31.01 -20.35
N GLU A 809 -5.58 -29.99 -21.07
CA GLU A 809 -5.01 -28.77 -20.52
C GLU A 809 -6.00 -28.02 -19.64
N TYR A 810 -7.24 -27.87 -20.12
CA TYR A 810 -8.30 -27.16 -19.40
C TYR A 810 -8.71 -27.90 -18.12
N GLU A 811 -8.88 -29.22 -18.19
CA GLU A 811 -9.22 -30.05 -17.04
C GLU A 811 -8.13 -30.00 -15.97
N MET A 812 -6.86 -30.10 -16.35
CA MET A 812 -5.75 -29.95 -15.41
C MET A 812 -5.72 -28.55 -14.78
N ALA A 813 -5.88 -27.49 -15.57
CA ALA A 813 -5.87 -26.12 -15.05
C ALA A 813 -7.08 -25.83 -14.14
N ALA A 814 -8.23 -26.41 -14.44
CA ALA A 814 -9.43 -26.34 -13.62
C ALA A 814 -9.24 -27.06 -12.27
N LEU A 815 -8.64 -28.26 -12.28
CA LEU A 815 -8.34 -29.02 -11.05
C LEU A 815 -7.29 -28.34 -10.16
N GLU A 816 -6.33 -27.61 -10.73
CA GLU A 816 -5.31 -26.91 -9.95
C GLU A 816 -5.86 -25.69 -9.18
N LYS A 817 -6.89 -25.03 -9.71
CA LYS A 817 -7.37 -23.73 -9.20
C LYS A 817 -8.82 -23.71 -8.74
N ASP A 818 -9.57 -24.79 -8.95
CA ASP A 818 -11.03 -24.90 -8.75
C ASP A 818 -11.83 -23.79 -9.48
N GLU A 819 -11.22 -23.16 -10.48
CA GLU A 819 -11.74 -22.01 -11.21
C GLU A 819 -11.34 -22.08 -12.69
N ALA A 820 -12.24 -21.64 -13.57
CA ALA A 820 -11.98 -21.55 -15.00
C ALA A 820 -10.83 -20.55 -15.30
N PRO A 821 -9.87 -20.92 -16.16
CA PRO A 821 -8.85 -20.01 -16.67
C PRO A 821 -9.48 -18.73 -17.25
N LEU A 822 -8.84 -17.58 -16.98
CA LEU A 822 -9.28 -16.21 -17.35
C LEU A 822 -10.56 -15.71 -16.66
N SER A 823 -11.67 -16.46 -16.74
CA SER A 823 -12.97 -16.00 -16.21
C SER A 823 -13.10 -16.13 -14.70
N ARG A 824 -12.25 -16.94 -14.03
CA ARG A 824 -12.28 -17.21 -12.58
C ARG A 824 -13.65 -17.68 -12.08
N THR A 825 -14.43 -18.27 -12.97
CA THR A 825 -15.74 -18.81 -12.63
C THR A 825 -15.54 -20.13 -11.93
N LYS A 826 -16.15 -20.33 -10.76
CA LYS A 826 -16.07 -21.59 -10.04
C LYS A 826 -16.69 -22.72 -10.86
N LEU A 827 -16.00 -23.84 -10.92
CA LEU A 827 -16.44 -25.04 -11.62
C LEU A 827 -16.94 -26.07 -10.60
N ASP A 828 -18.03 -26.77 -10.93
CA ASP A 828 -18.52 -27.93 -10.19
C ASP A 828 -17.58 -29.13 -10.37
N SER A 829 -17.75 -30.19 -9.57
CA SER A 829 -16.91 -31.40 -9.57
C SER A 829 -16.82 -32.18 -10.89
N GLN A 830 -17.57 -31.77 -11.92
CA GLN A 830 -17.54 -32.30 -13.28
C GLN A 830 -16.87 -31.35 -14.29
N GLY A 831 -16.29 -30.23 -13.84
CA GLY A 831 -15.68 -29.23 -14.71
C GLY A 831 -16.66 -28.30 -15.43
N GLU A 832 -17.96 -28.41 -15.12
CA GLU A 832 -19.01 -27.52 -15.61
C GLU A 832 -19.20 -26.30 -14.70
N VAL A 833 -19.78 -25.20 -15.20
CA VAL A 833 -20.00 -23.97 -14.41
C VAL A 833 -20.90 -24.27 -13.21
N ALA A 834 -20.44 -23.94 -12.00
CA ALA A 834 -21.24 -24.09 -10.80
C ALA A 834 -22.50 -23.22 -10.88
N ASN A 835 -23.67 -23.86 -10.97
CA ASN A 835 -24.96 -23.17 -10.94
C ASN A 835 -25.15 -22.49 -9.57
N SER A 836 -24.78 -21.22 -9.46
CA SER A 836 -25.27 -20.37 -8.38
C SER A 836 -26.77 -20.15 -8.61
N ALA A 837 -27.59 -20.75 -7.74
CA ALA A 837 -29.02 -20.55 -7.71
C ALA A 837 -29.42 -19.07 -7.82
N GLU A 838 -30.52 -18.82 -8.54
CA GLU A 838 -31.22 -17.54 -8.76
C GLU A 838 -30.87 -16.75 -10.04
N ALA A 839 -31.21 -17.31 -11.21
CA ALA A 839 -32.03 -16.63 -12.24
C ALA A 839 -32.22 -17.56 -13.45
N ASP A 840 -33.23 -18.42 -13.38
CA ASP A 840 -33.68 -19.21 -14.52
C ASP A 840 -35.15 -18.90 -14.77
N PRO A 841 -35.49 -18.38 -15.97
CA PRO A 841 -36.77 -18.70 -16.56
C PRO A 841 -36.54 -19.12 -18.02
N ASN A 842 -35.99 -20.30 -18.26
CA ASN A 842 -36.60 -21.31 -19.14
C ASN A 842 -35.73 -22.56 -19.27
N ALA A 843 -35.97 -23.53 -18.39
CA ALA A 843 -35.60 -24.92 -18.59
C ALA A 843 -36.26 -25.50 -19.85
N CYS A 844 -35.47 -26.22 -20.68
CA CYS A 844 -35.99 -27.20 -21.64
C CYS A 844 -34.91 -28.25 -21.97
N PHE A 845 -35.01 -29.42 -21.31
CA PHE A 845 -34.47 -30.76 -21.66
C PHE A 845 -32.95 -30.92 -21.89
N THR A 846 -32.28 -31.96 -21.40
CA THR A 846 -32.58 -33.37 -21.69
C THR A 846 -32.19 -34.33 -20.56
N SER A 847 -33.04 -35.36 -20.45
CA SER A 847 -32.88 -36.60 -19.70
C SER A 847 -31.85 -37.54 -20.34
N HIS A 848 -31.07 -38.26 -19.54
CA HIS A 848 -30.82 -39.68 -19.82
C HIS A 848 -30.85 -40.55 -18.56
N ALA A 849 -31.55 -41.67 -18.73
CA ALA A 849 -31.94 -42.69 -17.78
C ALA A 849 -30.78 -43.36 -17.02
N GLN A 850 -30.99 -43.62 -15.73
CA GLN A 850 -30.43 -44.81 -15.07
C GLN A 850 -31.56 -45.70 -14.57
N ALA A 851 -31.41 -46.98 -14.89
CA ALA A 851 -32.36 -48.05 -14.69
C ALA A 851 -32.67 -48.33 -13.21
N ALA A 852 -33.92 -48.75 -12.98
CA ALA A 852 -34.47 -49.16 -11.70
C ALA A 852 -33.75 -50.37 -11.07
N PRO A 853 -33.74 -50.50 -9.72
CA PRO A 853 -33.75 -51.79 -9.06
C PRO A 853 -35.18 -52.19 -8.66
N ASN A 854 -35.49 -53.47 -8.84
CA ASN A 854 -36.75 -54.12 -8.48
C ASN A 854 -37.01 -54.14 -6.96
N PRO A 855 -38.27 -54.36 -6.53
CA PRO A 855 -38.75 -54.06 -5.18
C PRO A 855 -38.64 -55.25 -4.23
N ILE A 856 -38.39 -54.97 -2.94
CA ILE A 856 -39.02 -55.62 -1.78
C ILE A 856 -39.33 -54.53 -0.76
#